data_AF-A0A660QGJ0-F1
#
_entry.id   AF-A0A660QGJ0-F1
#
_cell.length_a   1.000
_cell.length_b   1.000
_cell.length_c   1.000
_cell.angle_alpha   90.00
_cell.angle_beta   90.00
_cell.angle_gamma   90.00
#
_symmetry.space_group_name_H-M   'P 1'
#
loop_
_entity.id
_entity.type
_entity.pdbx_description
1 polymer ?
#
loop_
_entity_poly.entity_id
_entity_poly.type
_entity_poly.pdbx_seq_one_letter_code
_entity_poly.pdbx_strand_id
1 'polypeptide(L)'
;SVRSGAAVSMPGMMDTILNLGLNDETVEGLARLTGNTRFAYDAYRRFLQMFADTALGISHSKFEEEIAKMKKERGVNLDVELNEEDLKRLVQIFKGIYEKEGKKFPQDPEEQLWHAIDAVFGSWMNDRAIKYREINNIKEGELLGTAVNVVTMVFGNMGEKSGTGVAFTRDPNTGEKKIYGEFLQNAQGEDVVAGIRTPLPLSELKKLLPSVYDQLIEIMSRLEKHYRDMQDIEFTIEEGKLYMLQTRNGKRTSKAAIKIAVDMAHEGLITKQEAVLRVRTDDVERTLHPAFDNASKAQATVIAKGLPASPGAATGRVVFDSREAEEVAKNGDPVVLVRPETSPEDVGGMASAEGILTSRGGMTSHAAVVARGMGKPAVVGAESIEVREDEELLRVNDVVVKKGEWISIDGVTGEVLLGKITTIKPTGLEGELSELLQWADEIRRLNVRANADIPRDAEVARKFGAEGIGLCRTEHMFFEKDRIPKVRRMIVAKTKEEREKALNELLPLQKEDFKGLLRIMAGYPVTIRLIDPPLHEFLPHDEEQMEATAKDLGIGVSELKEVVESLSEMNPMLGHRGCRLTITYPEIAVMQTKAIIGAAIELKKEENVDVIPEIMIPLVGHVNELKFLKKIIKNVADEMVKDAGVELKYEIGTMIEVPRAALTADEIAREAEFFSFGTNDLTQMTFAFSRDDVGKFLPEYLEKQILEHDPFKSLDYDGVGSLVKMGTEKGKNARPGLMVGVCGEHGGDPRSIHFFHNAGLDYVSCSPYRVPVARLAAAHAALEKR
;
A
#
# COMPACT_ATOMS: atom_id res chain seq x y z
N SER A 1 -20.41 14.13 31.88
CA SER A 1 -19.77 14.50 30.60
C SER A 1 -20.72 14.31 29.45
N VAL A 2 -20.53 15.08 28.38
CA VAL A 2 -21.18 14.89 27.08
C VAL A 2 -20.10 14.56 26.05
N ARG A 3 -20.20 13.41 25.39
CA ARG A 3 -19.19 12.89 24.45
C ARG A 3 -19.81 12.52 23.11
N SER A 4 -19.18 12.90 22.01
CA SER A 4 -19.55 12.45 20.66
C SER A 4 -19.20 10.97 20.41
N GLY A 5 -19.95 10.28 19.55
CA GLY A 5 -19.60 8.93 19.10
C GLY A 5 -20.26 8.55 17.78
N ALA A 6 -19.47 8.37 16.72
CA ALA A 6 -19.94 7.87 15.43
C ALA A 6 -19.83 6.34 15.36
N ALA A 7 -20.49 5.73 14.36
CA ALA A 7 -20.42 4.27 14.14
C ALA A 7 -19.00 3.79 13.81
N VAL A 8 -18.15 4.67 13.30
CA VAL A 8 -16.71 4.43 13.08
C VAL A 8 -15.88 5.34 13.97
N SER A 9 -14.71 4.87 14.38
CA SER A 9 -13.83 5.61 15.28
C SER A 9 -13.19 6.82 14.59
N MET A 10 -13.55 8.03 15.02
CA MET A 10 -12.97 9.31 14.56
C MET A 10 -12.25 10.03 15.71
N PRO A 11 -11.06 9.55 16.15
CA PRO A 11 -10.41 10.04 17.35
C PRO A 11 -9.96 11.51 17.21
N GLY A 12 -10.32 12.33 18.20
CA GLY A 12 -9.93 13.74 18.25
C GLY A 12 -10.62 14.66 17.24
N MET A 13 -11.61 14.16 16.48
CA MET A 13 -12.29 14.94 15.43
C MET A 13 -13.54 15.66 15.92
N MET A 14 -14.13 15.18 17.01
CA MET A 14 -15.40 15.66 17.56
C MET A 14 -15.22 16.04 19.02
N ASP A 15 -16.03 16.98 19.49
CA ASP A 15 -15.81 17.62 20.77
C ASP A 15 -16.37 16.81 21.96
N THR A 16 -15.78 17.03 23.12
CA THR A 16 -16.21 16.44 24.40
C THR A 16 -16.26 17.54 25.46
N ILE A 17 -17.33 17.56 26.26
CA ILE A 17 -17.51 18.51 27.35
C ILE A 17 -17.51 17.74 28.68
N LEU A 18 -16.56 18.05 29.55
CA LEU A 18 -16.47 17.53 30.91
C LEU A 18 -17.11 18.49 31.92
N ASN A 19 -17.44 17.97 33.11
CA ASN A 19 -17.94 18.76 34.25
C ASN A 19 -19.24 19.57 33.99
N LEU A 20 -20.02 19.19 32.96
CA LEU A 20 -21.32 19.79 32.67
C LEU A 20 -22.26 19.71 33.88
N GLY A 21 -22.94 20.81 34.16
CA GLY A 21 -23.77 21.00 35.35
C GLY A 21 -23.13 21.88 36.42
N LEU A 22 -21.85 22.25 36.27
CA LEU A 22 -21.20 23.20 37.17
C LEU A 22 -21.69 24.65 36.92
N ASN A 23 -21.98 25.32 38.02
CA ASN A 23 -22.47 26.68 38.10
C ASN A 23 -22.04 27.29 39.46
N ASP A 24 -22.42 28.54 39.73
CA ASP A 24 -22.01 29.22 40.97
C ASP A 24 -22.47 28.53 42.26
N GLU A 25 -23.56 27.78 42.23
CA GLU A 25 -24.11 27.09 43.40
C GLU A 25 -23.56 25.66 43.54
N THR A 26 -23.48 24.94 42.43
CA THR A 26 -23.07 23.53 42.39
C THR A 26 -21.57 23.37 42.58
N VAL A 27 -20.75 24.35 42.21
CA VAL A 27 -19.30 24.34 42.52
C VAL A 27 -19.04 24.35 44.03
N GLU A 28 -19.85 25.11 44.80
CA GLU A 28 -19.78 25.11 46.26
C GLU A 28 -20.26 23.79 46.85
N GLY A 29 -21.27 23.17 46.23
CA GLY A 29 -21.69 21.81 46.56
C GLY A 29 -20.58 20.78 46.34
N LEU A 30 -19.90 20.86 45.20
CA LEU A 30 -18.76 19.99 44.85
C LEU A 30 -17.58 20.20 45.80
N ALA A 31 -17.27 21.46 46.16
CA ALA A 31 -16.23 21.79 47.14
C ALA A 31 -16.51 21.14 48.51
N ARG A 32 -17.77 21.21 48.98
CA ARG A 32 -18.18 20.58 50.25
C ARG A 32 -18.13 19.06 50.18
N LEU A 33 -18.60 18.47 49.09
CA LEU A 33 -18.64 17.02 48.92
C LEU A 33 -17.25 16.40 48.85
N THR A 34 -16.30 17.10 48.22
CA THR A 34 -14.92 16.62 48.06
C THR A 34 -13.99 17.03 49.19
N GLY A 35 -14.39 18.00 50.03
CA GLY A 35 -13.49 18.62 51.01
C GLY A 35 -12.31 19.34 50.35
N ASN A 36 -12.39 19.64 49.05
CA ASN A 36 -11.29 20.16 48.24
C ASN A 36 -11.78 21.30 47.35
N THR A 37 -11.85 22.50 47.92
CA THR A 37 -12.32 23.70 47.21
C THR A 37 -11.47 24.05 46.00
N ARG A 38 -10.14 23.85 46.08
CA ARG A 38 -9.24 24.03 44.93
C ARG A 38 -9.70 23.16 43.75
N PHE A 39 -9.96 21.88 43.97
CA PHE A 39 -10.43 20.96 42.92
C PHE A 39 -11.76 21.43 42.30
N ALA A 40 -12.74 21.82 43.11
CA ALA A 40 -14.05 22.23 42.60
C ALA A 40 -13.94 23.46 41.67
N TYR A 41 -13.13 24.45 42.05
CA TYR A 41 -12.90 25.63 41.23
C TYR A 41 -11.99 25.37 40.03
N ASP A 42 -11.06 24.41 40.11
CA ASP A 42 -10.31 23.94 38.94
C ASP A 42 -11.22 23.25 37.92
N ALA A 43 -12.12 22.40 38.38
CA ALA A 43 -13.13 21.75 37.53
C ALA A 43 -14.06 22.80 36.89
N TYR A 44 -14.44 23.84 37.64
CA TYR A 44 -15.32 24.89 37.14
C TYR A 44 -14.64 25.81 36.12
N ARG A 45 -13.40 26.24 36.35
CA ARG A 45 -12.65 27.05 35.35
C ARG A 45 -12.39 26.26 34.07
N ARG A 46 -12.07 24.96 34.16
CA ARG A 46 -11.95 24.07 32.99
C ARG A 46 -13.27 23.95 32.24
N PHE A 47 -14.38 23.76 32.96
CA PHE A 47 -15.70 23.70 32.35
C PHE A 47 -16.03 25.00 31.59
N LEU A 48 -15.81 26.15 32.23
CA LEU A 48 -16.02 27.46 31.62
C LEU A 48 -15.22 27.61 30.32
N GLN A 49 -13.96 27.20 30.32
CA GLN A 49 -13.10 27.27 29.12
C GLN A 49 -13.56 26.31 28.01
N MET A 50 -13.78 25.03 28.33
CA MET A 50 -14.20 24.01 27.36
C MET A 50 -15.57 24.34 26.76
N PHE A 51 -16.53 24.73 27.60
CA PHE A 51 -17.89 25.07 27.16
C PHE A 51 -17.89 26.30 26.25
N ALA A 52 -17.01 27.28 26.52
CA ALA A 52 -16.92 28.49 25.72
C ALA A 52 -16.50 28.18 24.28
N ASP A 53 -15.45 27.38 24.12
CA ASP A 53 -14.87 27.03 22.84
C ASP A 53 -15.80 26.10 22.06
N THR A 54 -16.20 24.99 22.69
CA THR A 54 -16.98 23.94 22.03
C THR A 54 -18.43 24.36 21.76
N ALA A 55 -19.14 24.89 22.76
CA ALA A 55 -20.59 25.12 22.63
C ALA A 55 -20.91 26.53 22.15
N LEU A 56 -20.04 27.50 22.42
CA LEU A 56 -20.28 28.90 22.09
C LEU A 56 -19.27 29.49 21.10
N GLY A 57 -18.27 28.74 20.61
CA GLY A 57 -17.30 29.25 19.63
C GLY A 57 -16.46 30.43 20.11
N ILE A 58 -16.25 30.58 21.42
CA ILE A 58 -15.33 31.58 21.98
C ILE A 58 -13.94 30.95 22.05
N SER A 59 -12.98 31.53 21.33
CA SER A 59 -11.61 30.99 21.22
C SER A 59 -10.98 30.62 22.56
N HIS A 60 -10.55 29.37 22.68
CA HIS A 60 -9.75 28.85 23.78
C HIS A 60 -8.54 29.73 24.15
N SER A 61 -7.91 30.38 23.16
CA SER A 61 -6.72 31.23 23.37
C SER A 61 -6.96 32.39 24.37
N LYS A 62 -8.18 32.94 24.41
CA LYS A 62 -8.53 34.05 25.30
C LYS A 62 -8.47 33.65 26.78
N PHE A 63 -8.76 32.38 27.07
CA PHE A 63 -8.70 31.83 28.43
C PHE A 63 -7.27 31.51 28.84
N GLU A 64 -6.48 30.92 27.93
CA GLU A 64 -5.06 30.62 28.15
C GLU A 64 -4.22 31.88 28.41
N GLU A 65 -4.50 32.98 27.73
CA GLU A 65 -3.85 34.27 27.97
C GLU A 65 -4.05 34.75 29.42
N GLU A 66 -5.25 34.59 29.98
CA GLU A 66 -5.56 35.00 31.35
C GLU A 66 -4.95 34.04 32.39
N ILE A 67 -4.91 32.74 32.11
CA ILE A 67 -4.19 31.76 32.94
C ILE A 67 -2.69 32.11 32.95
N ALA A 68 -2.09 32.39 31.79
CA ALA A 68 -0.68 32.75 31.67
C ALA A 68 -0.36 34.06 32.42
N LYS A 69 -1.24 35.06 32.35
CA LYS A 69 -1.12 36.29 33.15
C LYS A 69 -1.15 35.98 34.64
N MET A 70 -2.10 35.17 35.10
CA MET A 70 -2.20 34.81 36.51
C MET A 70 -0.96 34.03 37.01
N LYS A 71 -0.47 33.07 36.23
CA LYS A 71 0.77 32.33 36.54
C LYS A 71 1.96 33.28 36.67
N LYS A 72 2.09 34.24 35.75
CA LYS A 72 3.14 35.26 35.79
C LYS A 72 3.01 36.18 37.01
N GLU A 73 1.79 36.59 37.37
CA GLU A 73 1.51 37.39 38.58
C GLU A 73 1.90 36.65 39.87
N ARG A 74 1.77 35.32 39.89
CA ARG A 74 2.07 34.46 41.04
C ARG A 74 3.47 33.88 41.05
N GLY A 75 4.24 34.05 39.97
CA GLY A 75 5.60 33.50 39.85
C GLY A 75 5.63 31.97 39.78
N VAL A 76 4.56 31.35 39.27
CA VAL A 76 4.45 29.90 39.11
C VAL A 76 4.53 29.51 37.64
N ASN A 77 4.91 28.27 37.35
CA ASN A 77 5.12 27.78 35.98
C ASN A 77 4.00 26.82 35.53
N LEU A 78 3.39 26.10 36.47
CA LEU A 78 2.36 25.09 36.20
C LEU A 78 1.01 25.49 36.79
N ASP A 79 -0.08 25.13 36.10
CA ASP A 79 -1.45 25.41 36.55
C ASP A 79 -1.77 24.76 37.90
N VAL A 80 -1.13 23.63 38.20
CA VAL A 80 -1.31 22.90 39.46
C VAL A 80 -0.82 23.70 40.68
N GLU A 81 0.08 24.67 40.47
CA GLU A 81 0.65 25.52 41.50
C GLU A 81 -0.29 26.69 41.87
N LEU A 82 -1.35 26.94 41.09
CA LEU A 82 -2.36 27.92 41.43
C LEU A 82 -3.21 27.44 42.61
N ASN A 83 -3.37 28.33 43.60
CA ASN A 83 -4.10 28.04 44.83
C ASN A 83 -5.62 28.27 44.66
N GLU A 84 -6.39 28.03 45.72
CA GLU A 84 -7.84 28.19 45.72
C GLU A 84 -8.30 29.61 45.35
N GLU A 85 -7.67 30.64 45.93
CA GLU A 85 -8.04 32.04 45.69
C GLU A 85 -7.80 32.45 44.24
N ASP A 86 -6.71 31.97 43.65
CA ASP A 86 -6.36 32.21 42.26
C ASP A 86 -7.38 31.57 41.31
N LEU A 87 -7.80 30.33 41.57
CA LEU A 87 -8.81 29.64 40.76
C LEU A 87 -10.19 30.29 40.87
N LYS A 88 -10.58 30.75 42.06
CA LYS A 88 -11.79 31.56 42.26
C LYS A 88 -11.74 32.85 41.44
N ARG A 89 -10.59 33.52 41.42
CA ARG A 89 -10.37 34.74 40.62
C ARG A 89 -10.43 34.44 39.12
N LEU A 90 -9.83 33.34 38.66
CA LEU A 90 -9.90 32.92 37.25
C LEU A 90 -11.33 32.64 36.80
N VAL A 91 -12.15 31.98 37.61
CA VAL A 91 -13.58 31.74 37.29
C VAL A 91 -14.31 33.05 37.01
N GLN A 92 -14.06 34.10 37.81
CA GLN A 92 -14.68 35.42 37.59
C GLN A 92 -14.14 36.09 36.32
N ILE A 93 -12.83 36.01 36.08
CA ILE A 93 -12.21 36.52 34.85
C ILE A 93 -12.80 35.82 33.61
N PHE A 94 -12.96 34.50 33.67
CA PHE A 94 -13.48 33.68 32.58
C PHE A 94 -14.93 34.06 32.24
N LYS A 95 -15.79 34.27 33.24
CA LYS A 95 -17.14 34.80 33.01
C LYS A 95 -17.13 36.19 32.38
N GLY A 96 -16.18 37.04 32.78
CA GLY A 96 -15.95 38.33 32.14
C GLY A 96 -15.56 38.22 30.66
N ILE A 97 -14.88 37.14 30.24
CA ILE A 97 -14.61 36.87 28.82
C ILE A 97 -15.91 36.61 28.06
N TYR A 98 -16.82 35.79 28.61
CA TYR A 98 -18.13 35.54 27.99
C TYR A 98 -18.88 36.85 27.74
N GLU A 99 -18.93 37.73 28.76
CA GLU A 99 -19.61 39.02 28.66
C GLU A 99 -19.00 39.94 27.60
N LYS A 100 -17.66 39.98 27.50
CA LYS A 100 -16.94 40.75 26.47
C LYS A 100 -17.25 40.27 25.05
N GLU A 101 -17.53 38.98 24.88
CA GLU A 101 -17.95 38.38 23.60
C GLU A 101 -19.46 38.50 23.35
N GLY A 102 -20.19 39.25 24.19
CA GLY A 102 -21.63 39.44 24.08
C GLY A 102 -22.46 38.22 24.47
N LYS A 103 -21.86 37.26 25.19
CA LYS A 103 -22.51 36.03 25.66
C LYS A 103 -22.59 36.02 27.18
N LYS A 104 -23.38 35.11 27.74
CA LYS A 104 -23.38 34.81 29.18
C LYS A 104 -23.18 33.32 29.36
N PHE A 105 -22.44 32.95 30.39
CA PHE A 105 -22.32 31.54 30.74
C PHE A 105 -23.65 31.05 31.32
N PRO A 106 -24.28 30.02 30.76
CA PRO A 106 -25.56 29.50 31.25
C PRO A 106 -25.37 28.89 32.63
N GLN A 107 -26.15 29.36 33.60
CA GLN A 107 -26.09 28.85 34.98
C GLN A 107 -27.03 27.66 35.17
N ASP A 108 -28.03 27.49 34.30
CA ASP A 108 -28.94 26.35 34.29
C ASP A 108 -28.25 25.11 33.67
N PRO A 109 -28.10 24.01 34.41
CA PRO A 109 -27.56 22.75 33.87
C PRO A 109 -28.32 22.19 32.68
N GLU A 110 -29.64 22.44 32.57
CA GLU A 110 -30.43 21.95 31.45
C GLU A 110 -30.13 22.73 30.17
N GLU A 111 -30.01 24.04 30.27
CA GLU A 111 -29.54 24.90 29.17
C GLU A 111 -28.11 24.52 28.74
N GLN A 112 -27.20 24.28 29.68
CA GLN A 112 -25.86 23.77 29.40
C GLN A 112 -25.91 22.46 28.62
N LEU A 113 -26.78 21.52 29.01
CA LEU A 113 -26.90 20.21 28.37
C LEU A 113 -27.35 20.33 26.91
N TRP A 114 -28.37 21.14 26.63
CA TRP A 114 -28.85 21.34 25.27
C TRP A 114 -27.80 22.01 24.38
N HIS A 115 -27.10 23.03 24.89
CA HIS A 115 -25.97 23.62 24.17
C HIS A 115 -24.86 22.61 23.86
N ALA A 116 -24.56 21.70 24.79
CA ALA A 116 -23.57 20.66 24.57
C ALA A 116 -24.03 19.63 23.50
N ILE A 117 -25.32 19.26 23.50
CA ILE A 117 -25.90 18.36 22.49
C ILE A 117 -25.82 19.00 21.10
N ASP A 118 -26.23 20.26 20.98
CA ASP A 118 -26.19 21.01 19.72
C ASP A 118 -24.75 21.14 19.20
N ALA A 119 -23.80 21.40 20.10
CA ALA A 119 -22.38 21.48 19.76
C ALA A 119 -21.85 20.16 19.21
N VAL A 120 -22.20 19.02 19.82
CA VAL A 120 -21.77 17.70 19.33
C VAL A 120 -22.34 17.43 17.93
N PHE A 121 -23.61 17.71 17.69
CA PHE A 121 -24.19 17.57 16.35
C PHE A 121 -23.55 18.53 15.35
N GLY A 122 -23.31 19.79 15.72
CA GLY A 122 -22.61 20.76 14.89
C GLY A 122 -21.19 20.32 14.54
N SER A 123 -20.49 19.66 15.46
CA SER A 123 -19.13 19.15 15.25
C SER A 123 -19.04 18.07 14.17
N TRP A 124 -20.15 17.43 13.78
CA TRP A 124 -20.17 16.48 12.66
C TRP A 124 -19.82 17.11 11.31
N MET A 125 -20.14 18.40 11.16
CA MET A 125 -20.00 19.18 9.93
C MET A 125 -18.84 20.18 9.99
N ASN A 126 -17.94 20.05 10.96
CA ASN A 126 -16.75 20.89 10.99
C ASN A 126 -15.72 20.44 9.93
N ASP A 127 -14.85 21.36 9.51
CA ASP A 127 -13.88 21.14 8.44
C ASP A 127 -12.96 19.94 8.73
N ARG A 128 -12.56 19.76 10.00
CA ARG A 128 -11.71 18.63 10.42
C ARG A 128 -12.41 17.28 10.27
N ALA A 129 -13.69 17.15 10.61
CA ALA A 129 -14.44 15.91 10.47
C ALA A 129 -14.75 15.59 9.00
N ILE A 130 -15.07 16.61 8.19
CA ILE A 130 -15.24 16.47 6.74
C ILE A 130 -13.94 15.97 6.12
N LYS A 131 -12.81 16.66 6.39
CA LYS A 131 -11.49 16.28 5.88
C LYS A 131 -11.08 14.89 6.33
N TYR A 132 -11.37 14.52 7.59
CA TYR A 132 -11.09 13.18 8.09
C TYR A 132 -11.87 12.12 7.31
N ARG A 133 -13.17 12.33 7.05
CA ARG A 133 -13.98 11.40 6.24
C ARG A 133 -13.45 11.28 4.82
N GLU A 134 -13.06 12.38 4.19
CA GLU A 134 -12.42 12.37 2.86
C GLU A 134 -11.12 11.54 2.87
N ILE A 135 -10.21 11.80 3.81
CA ILE A 135 -8.92 11.10 3.89
C ILE A 135 -9.09 9.60 4.14
N ASN A 136 -10.12 9.22 4.91
CA ASN A 136 -10.41 7.82 5.23
C ASN A 136 -11.42 7.18 4.25
N ASN A 137 -11.74 7.85 3.14
CA ASN A 137 -12.68 7.38 2.11
C ASN A 137 -14.06 6.99 2.65
N ILE A 138 -14.55 7.68 3.68
CA ILE A 138 -15.92 7.52 4.20
C ILE A 138 -16.83 8.42 3.37
N LYS A 139 -17.70 7.82 2.56
CA LYS A 139 -18.57 8.58 1.63
C LYS A 139 -19.63 9.38 2.39
N GLU A 140 -20.04 10.50 1.81
CA GLU A 140 -21.19 11.25 2.33
C GLU A 140 -22.44 10.37 2.28
N GLY A 141 -23.19 10.31 3.38
CA GLY A 141 -24.36 9.45 3.52
C GLY A 141 -24.06 7.98 3.88
N GLU A 142 -22.80 7.54 3.90
CA GLU A 142 -22.43 6.20 4.39
C GLU A 142 -22.67 6.07 5.90
N LEU A 143 -22.44 7.17 6.63
CA LEU A 143 -22.73 7.28 8.05
C LEU A 143 -23.93 8.18 8.28
N LEU A 144 -24.83 7.77 9.18
CA LEU A 144 -26.03 8.55 9.54
C LEU A 144 -25.71 9.84 10.29
N GLY A 145 -24.55 9.90 10.96
CA GLY A 145 -24.15 11.03 11.80
C GLY A 145 -23.33 10.59 13.02
N THR A 146 -23.35 11.43 14.05
CA THR A 146 -22.74 11.15 15.36
C THR A 146 -23.81 11.04 16.45
N ALA A 147 -23.62 10.14 17.41
CA ALA A 147 -24.43 10.05 18.61
C ALA A 147 -23.87 10.93 19.73
N VAL A 148 -24.72 11.26 20.69
CA VAL A 148 -24.35 12.02 21.90
C VAL A 148 -24.48 11.12 23.13
N ASN A 149 -23.38 10.92 23.84
CA ASN A 149 -23.32 10.11 25.06
C ASN A 149 -23.30 11.04 26.27
N VAL A 150 -24.38 11.04 27.06
CA VAL A 150 -24.46 11.74 28.34
C VAL A 150 -24.17 10.75 29.46
N VAL A 151 -23.04 10.94 30.13
CA VAL A 151 -22.51 9.99 31.12
C VAL A 151 -22.27 10.70 32.44
N THR A 152 -22.58 10.05 33.56
CA THR A 152 -22.28 10.58 34.90
C THR A 152 -20.78 10.84 35.05
N MET A 153 -20.40 11.94 35.69
CA MET A 153 -18.99 12.26 35.91
C MET A 153 -18.39 11.38 36.99
N VAL A 154 -17.12 11.04 36.79
CA VAL A 154 -16.23 10.49 37.82
C VAL A 154 -14.91 11.27 37.79
N PHE A 155 -14.27 11.44 38.94
CA PHE A 155 -13.17 12.37 39.11
C PHE A 155 -11.87 11.68 39.53
N GLY A 156 -10.90 11.69 38.62
CA GLY A 156 -9.54 11.20 38.88
C GLY A 156 -8.66 12.16 39.68
N ASN A 157 -9.17 13.33 40.05
CA ASN A 157 -8.44 14.44 40.66
C ASN A 157 -8.99 14.89 42.03
N MET A 158 -9.63 13.97 42.78
CA MET A 158 -10.09 14.25 44.15
C MET A 158 -8.99 14.17 45.20
N GLY A 159 -7.84 13.56 44.88
CA GLY A 159 -6.72 13.40 45.79
C GLY A 159 -5.81 12.23 45.42
N GLU A 160 -4.96 11.83 46.35
CA GLU A 160 -3.94 10.79 46.15
C GLU A 160 -4.51 9.39 45.85
N LYS A 161 -5.75 9.11 46.25
CA LYS A 161 -6.44 7.83 45.94
C LYS A 161 -7.23 7.87 44.64
N SER A 162 -7.07 8.94 43.86
CA SER A 162 -7.76 9.16 42.60
C SER A 162 -6.76 9.24 41.46
N GLY A 163 -7.18 8.90 40.26
CA GLY A 163 -6.35 8.98 39.06
C GLY A 163 -7.13 8.64 37.80
N THR A 164 -6.48 8.77 36.65
CA THR A 164 -7.04 8.39 35.35
C THR A 164 -5.97 7.73 34.51
N GLY A 165 -6.36 6.86 33.59
CA GLY A 165 -5.38 6.20 32.73
C GLY A 165 -5.98 5.62 31.45
N VAL A 166 -5.06 5.24 30.57
CA VAL A 166 -5.34 4.56 29.30
C VAL A 166 -4.52 3.28 29.27
N ALA A 167 -5.15 2.17 28.89
CA ALA A 167 -4.54 0.86 28.89
C ALA A 167 -4.95 0.03 27.67
N PHE A 168 -4.04 -0.81 27.21
CA PHE A 168 -4.20 -1.77 26.14
C PHE A 168 -4.00 -3.19 26.71
N THR A 169 -4.86 -4.14 26.31
CA THR A 169 -4.78 -5.53 26.80
C THR A 169 -3.54 -6.27 26.29
N ARG A 170 -2.97 -5.79 25.18
CA ARG A 170 -1.68 -6.23 24.60
C ARG A 170 -0.92 -4.99 24.13
N ASP A 171 0.39 -5.12 23.91
CA ASP A 171 1.20 -4.02 23.38
C ASP A 171 0.76 -3.66 21.95
N PRO A 172 0.28 -2.43 21.69
CA PRO A 172 -0.22 -2.04 20.37
C PRO A 172 0.89 -1.86 19.32
N ASN A 173 2.16 -1.84 19.73
CA ASN A 173 3.32 -1.67 18.86
C ASN A 173 3.98 -3.00 18.49
N THR A 174 4.14 -3.90 19.47
CA THR A 174 4.81 -5.18 19.27
C THR A 174 3.85 -6.34 19.10
N GLY A 175 2.64 -6.24 19.64
CA GLY A 175 1.64 -7.31 19.72
C GLY A 175 1.84 -8.27 20.89
N GLU A 176 2.88 -8.08 21.71
CA GLU A 176 3.13 -8.93 22.87
C GLU A 176 1.93 -8.92 23.83
N LYS A 177 1.60 -10.10 24.38
CA LYS A 177 0.56 -10.26 25.40
C LYS A 177 1.03 -9.74 26.76
N LYS A 178 1.20 -8.43 26.83
CA LYS A 178 1.58 -7.66 28.01
C LYS A 178 0.68 -6.44 28.08
N ILE A 179 0.17 -6.18 29.28
CA ILE A 179 -0.62 -4.97 29.51
C ILE A 179 0.28 -3.76 29.33
N TYR A 180 -0.14 -2.89 28.41
CA TYR A 180 0.57 -1.68 28.03
C TYR A 180 -0.31 -0.49 28.38
N GLY A 181 0.25 0.56 28.99
CA GLY A 181 -0.55 1.72 29.34
C GLY A 181 0.08 2.59 30.39
N GLU A 182 -0.59 3.71 30.62
CA GLU A 182 -0.12 4.78 31.47
C GLU A 182 -1.27 5.33 32.31
N PHE A 183 -0.95 5.90 33.47
CA PHE A 183 -1.91 6.59 34.32
C PHE A 183 -1.29 7.83 34.96
N LEU A 184 -2.13 8.77 35.32
CA LEU A 184 -1.78 9.93 36.14
C LEU A 184 -2.56 9.89 37.45
N GLN A 185 -1.85 10.07 38.55
CA GLN A 185 -2.44 10.24 39.87
C GLN A 185 -2.93 11.68 40.04
N ASN A 186 -4.10 11.85 40.67
CA ASN A 186 -4.72 13.13 40.96
C ASN A 186 -4.82 14.02 39.71
N ALA A 187 -5.48 13.52 38.67
CA ALA A 187 -5.56 14.12 37.33
C ALA A 187 -6.88 13.79 36.61
N GLN A 188 -7.24 14.55 35.58
CA GLN A 188 -8.33 14.20 34.65
C GLN A 188 -7.80 13.71 33.30
N GLY A 189 -8.66 13.08 32.50
CA GLY A 189 -8.26 12.48 31.21
C GLY A 189 -7.60 13.49 30.26
N GLU A 190 -8.03 14.75 30.32
CA GLU A 190 -7.41 15.86 29.58
C GLU A 190 -5.92 15.99 29.87
N ASP A 191 -5.48 15.85 31.12
CA ASP A 191 -4.07 15.99 31.51
C ASP A 191 -3.20 14.86 30.95
N VAL A 192 -3.79 13.67 30.71
CA VAL A 192 -3.12 12.54 30.05
C VAL A 192 -2.96 12.81 28.55
N VAL A 193 -3.98 13.36 27.90
CA VAL A 193 -3.97 13.65 26.45
C VAL A 193 -3.12 14.87 26.12
N ALA A 194 -3.14 15.91 26.96
CA ALA A 194 -2.42 17.16 26.74
C ALA A 194 -0.90 17.04 27.00
N GLY A 195 -0.44 15.95 27.62
CA GLY A 195 0.99 15.72 27.88
C GLY A 195 1.65 16.73 28.83
N ILE A 196 0.86 17.52 29.57
CA ILE A 196 1.35 18.55 30.50
C ILE A 196 2.10 17.91 31.68
N ARG A 197 1.70 16.69 32.06
CA ARG A 197 2.35 15.89 33.10
C ARG A 197 2.84 14.58 32.50
N THR A 198 4.06 14.17 32.86
CA THR A 198 4.61 12.88 32.46
C THR A 198 3.76 11.75 33.06
N PRO A 199 3.10 10.91 32.24
CA PRO A 199 2.34 9.77 32.73
C PRO A 199 3.22 8.73 33.42
N LEU A 200 2.66 8.02 34.39
CA LEU A 200 3.33 6.91 35.06
C LEU A 200 2.93 5.58 34.40
N PRO A 201 3.84 4.60 34.31
CA PRO A 201 3.48 3.27 33.82
C PRO A 201 2.49 2.60 34.80
N LEU A 202 1.61 1.72 34.28
CA LEU A 202 0.65 0.98 35.10
C LEU A 202 1.28 0.15 36.24
N SER A 203 2.58 -0.15 36.17
CA SER A 203 3.31 -0.78 37.28
C SER A 203 3.34 0.08 38.55
N GLU A 204 3.29 1.41 38.44
CA GLU A 204 3.20 2.29 39.61
C GLU A 204 1.78 2.25 40.22
N LEU A 205 0.73 2.07 39.41
CA LEU A 205 -0.64 1.89 39.92
C LEU A 205 -0.73 0.66 40.83
N LYS A 206 -0.04 -0.43 40.47
CA LYS A 206 0.06 -1.63 41.30
C LYS A 206 0.67 -1.36 42.68
N LYS A 207 1.62 -0.42 42.78
CA LYS A 207 2.25 -0.04 44.05
C LYS A 207 1.34 0.85 44.90
N LEU A 208 0.65 1.80 44.26
CA LEU A 208 -0.19 2.79 44.94
C LEU A 208 -1.54 2.21 45.40
N LEU A 209 -2.24 1.50 44.50
CA LEU A 209 -3.58 0.98 44.72
C LEU A 209 -3.67 -0.47 44.19
N PRO A 210 -3.08 -1.47 44.89
CA PRO A 210 -2.98 -2.84 44.40
C PRO A 210 -4.35 -3.48 44.12
N SER A 211 -5.35 -3.26 44.96
CA SER A 211 -6.70 -3.80 44.76
C SER A 211 -7.38 -3.25 43.51
N VAL A 212 -7.16 -1.98 43.18
CA VAL A 212 -7.70 -1.33 41.97
C VAL A 212 -6.97 -1.84 40.74
N TYR A 213 -5.65 -2.02 40.82
CA TYR A 213 -4.87 -2.62 39.76
C TYR A 213 -5.38 -4.03 39.44
N ASP A 214 -5.52 -4.91 40.44
CA ASP A 214 -6.00 -6.27 40.24
C ASP A 214 -7.41 -6.32 39.62
N GLN A 215 -8.30 -5.42 40.05
CA GLN A 215 -9.62 -5.27 39.46
C GLN A 215 -9.55 -4.82 37.98
N LEU A 216 -8.66 -3.88 37.66
CA LEU A 216 -8.43 -3.44 36.29
C LEU A 216 -7.95 -4.61 35.41
N ILE A 217 -6.98 -5.41 35.87
CA ILE A 217 -6.49 -6.58 35.12
C ILE A 217 -7.62 -7.60 34.86
N GLU A 218 -8.47 -7.86 35.85
CA GLU A 218 -9.61 -8.76 35.69
C GLU A 218 -10.59 -8.24 34.62
N ILE A 219 -10.94 -6.95 34.68
CA ILE A 219 -11.84 -6.32 33.70
C ILE A 219 -11.22 -6.36 32.31
N MET A 220 -9.93 -6.01 32.18
CA MET A 220 -9.20 -6.06 30.91
C MET A 220 -9.24 -7.47 30.29
N SER A 221 -9.03 -8.51 31.10
CA SER A 221 -9.13 -9.91 30.63
C SER A 221 -10.55 -10.29 30.19
N ARG A 222 -11.58 -9.82 30.93
CA ARG A 222 -12.99 -10.05 30.56
C ARG A 222 -13.35 -9.35 29.26
N LEU A 223 -12.90 -8.12 29.06
CA LEU A 223 -13.15 -7.34 27.84
C LEU A 223 -12.48 -8.00 26.62
N GLU A 224 -11.21 -8.39 26.71
CA GLU A 224 -10.52 -9.10 25.63
C GLU A 224 -11.22 -10.42 25.27
N LYS A 225 -11.68 -11.18 26.27
CA LYS A 225 -12.44 -12.42 26.04
C LYS A 225 -13.82 -12.16 25.41
N HIS A 226 -14.50 -11.10 25.83
CA HIS A 226 -15.84 -10.77 25.37
C HIS A 226 -15.85 -10.26 23.91
N TYR A 227 -15.03 -9.26 23.62
CA TYR A 227 -14.87 -8.70 22.27
C TYR A 227 -14.00 -9.57 21.37
N ARG A 228 -13.34 -10.57 21.96
CA ARG A 228 -12.43 -11.51 21.33
C ARG A 228 -11.27 -10.81 20.63
N ASP A 229 -10.93 -9.57 20.97
CA ASP A 229 -9.86 -8.78 20.32
C ASP A 229 -9.16 -7.87 21.35
N MET A 230 -7.96 -7.39 21.02
CA MET A 230 -7.19 -6.49 21.88
C MET A 230 -7.97 -5.19 22.09
N GLN A 231 -8.11 -4.79 23.35
CA GLN A 231 -8.90 -3.62 23.74
C GLN A 231 -8.01 -2.45 24.15
N ASP A 232 -8.34 -1.26 23.63
CA ASP A 232 -7.94 0.05 24.12
C ASP A 232 -9.00 0.54 25.10
N ILE A 233 -8.59 0.92 26.30
CA ILE A 233 -9.43 1.11 27.47
C ILE A 233 -9.08 2.41 28.17
N GLU A 234 -10.09 3.23 28.45
CA GLU A 234 -9.97 4.40 29.32
C GLU A 234 -10.63 4.11 30.67
N PHE A 235 -9.95 4.46 31.76
CA PHE A 235 -10.45 4.26 33.12
C PHE A 235 -10.17 5.45 34.03
N THR A 236 -10.97 5.58 35.08
CA THR A 236 -10.79 6.56 36.15
C THR A 236 -10.96 5.89 37.49
N ILE A 237 -10.16 6.32 38.46
CA ILE A 237 -10.19 5.90 39.85
C ILE A 237 -10.63 7.12 40.65
N GLU A 238 -11.75 7.00 41.36
CA GLU A 238 -12.28 8.04 42.23
C GLU A 238 -12.30 7.48 43.65
N GLU A 239 -11.47 8.04 44.54
CA GLU A 239 -11.34 7.64 45.94
C GLU A 239 -11.19 6.11 46.13
N GLY A 240 -10.33 5.50 45.32
CA GLY A 240 -10.05 4.06 45.37
C GLY A 240 -11.09 3.17 44.69
N LYS A 241 -12.09 3.73 44.01
CA LYS A 241 -13.08 2.98 43.22
C LYS A 241 -12.79 3.12 41.72
N LEU A 242 -12.68 1.99 41.03
CA LEU A 242 -12.44 1.93 39.59
C LEU A 242 -13.72 2.11 38.77
N TYR A 243 -13.63 2.92 37.72
CA TYR A 243 -14.67 3.13 36.72
C TYR A 243 -14.09 2.96 35.32
N MET A 244 -14.76 2.18 34.48
CA MET A 244 -14.42 2.04 33.08
C MET A 244 -15.20 3.07 32.28
N LEU A 245 -14.51 3.90 31.51
CA LEU A 245 -15.12 4.99 30.76
C LEU A 245 -15.35 4.64 29.30
N GLN A 246 -14.41 3.92 28.71
CA GLN A 246 -14.45 3.56 27.30
C GLN A 246 -13.69 2.26 27.08
N THR A 247 -14.16 1.48 26.11
CA THR A 247 -13.41 0.37 25.53
C THR A 247 -13.70 0.30 24.03
N ARG A 248 -12.69 -0.04 23.25
CA ARG A 248 -12.78 -0.26 21.81
C ARG A 248 -11.69 -1.21 21.36
N ASN A 249 -11.84 -1.80 20.18
CA ASN A 249 -10.74 -2.53 19.56
C ASN A 249 -9.54 -1.59 19.37
N GLY A 250 -8.40 -1.94 19.96
CA GLY A 250 -7.26 -1.06 20.00
C GLY A 250 -6.62 -0.90 18.62
N LYS A 251 -6.31 0.34 18.26
CA LYS A 251 -5.44 0.62 17.10
C LYS A 251 -4.05 0.05 17.38
N ARG A 252 -3.42 -0.49 16.35
CA ARG A 252 -2.18 -1.26 16.48
C ARG A 252 -1.35 -1.16 15.21
N THR A 253 -0.05 -1.41 15.33
CA THR A 253 0.85 -1.53 14.18
C THR A 253 0.52 -2.80 13.39
N SER A 254 0.96 -2.85 12.13
CA SER A 254 0.77 -4.03 11.28
C SER A 254 1.43 -5.28 11.85
N LYS A 255 2.62 -5.14 12.44
CA LYS A 255 3.30 -6.23 13.18
C LYS A 255 2.47 -6.71 14.36
N ALA A 256 1.93 -5.78 15.16
CA ALA A 256 1.08 -6.13 16.29
C ALA A 256 -0.22 -6.79 15.84
N ALA A 257 -0.83 -6.36 14.74
CA ALA A 257 -2.04 -6.97 14.20
C ALA A 257 -1.85 -8.46 13.87
N ILE A 258 -0.78 -8.79 13.14
CA ILE A 258 -0.43 -10.17 12.77
C ILE A 258 -0.17 -11.00 14.03
N LYS A 259 0.69 -10.51 14.93
CA LYS A 259 1.04 -11.23 16.15
C LYS A 259 -0.18 -11.50 17.03
N ILE A 260 -1.01 -10.48 17.27
CA ILE A 260 -2.20 -10.62 18.12
C ILE A 260 -3.18 -11.62 17.52
N ALA A 261 -3.39 -11.61 16.21
CA ALA A 261 -4.29 -12.56 15.55
C ALA A 261 -3.80 -14.01 15.69
N VAL A 262 -2.50 -14.26 15.49
CA VAL A 262 -1.90 -15.59 15.65
C VAL A 262 -1.94 -16.05 17.10
N ASP A 263 -1.50 -15.21 18.05
CA ASP A 263 -1.51 -15.52 19.48
C ASP A 263 -2.95 -15.84 19.96
N MET A 264 -3.95 -15.06 19.55
CA MET A 264 -5.35 -15.30 19.91
C MET A 264 -5.91 -16.61 19.34
N ALA A 265 -5.44 -17.03 18.16
CA ALA A 265 -5.81 -18.33 17.60
C ALA A 265 -5.17 -19.49 18.38
N HIS A 266 -3.90 -19.37 18.75
CA HIS A 266 -3.22 -20.35 19.62
C HIS A 266 -3.85 -20.46 21.01
N GLU A 267 -4.33 -19.34 21.55
CA GLU A 267 -5.06 -19.28 22.81
C GLU A 267 -6.48 -19.88 22.73
N GLY A 268 -6.96 -20.21 21.53
CA GLY A 268 -8.32 -20.69 21.30
C GLY A 268 -9.41 -19.62 21.50
N LEU A 269 -9.02 -18.33 21.56
CA LEU A 269 -9.98 -17.22 21.64
C LEU A 269 -10.66 -16.98 20.29
N ILE A 270 -9.93 -17.22 19.20
CA ILE A 270 -10.43 -17.18 17.82
C ILE A 270 -10.00 -18.39 17.01
N THR A 271 -10.71 -18.65 15.93
CA THR A 271 -10.36 -19.66 14.93
C THR A 271 -9.25 -19.14 13.99
N LYS A 272 -8.57 -20.05 13.28
CA LYS A 272 -7.60 -19.68 12.23
C LYS A 272 -8.25 -18.78 11.15
N GLN A 273 -9.50 -19.09 10.79
CA GLN A 273 -10.27 -18.32 9.80
C GLN A 273 -10.54 -16.90 10.28
N GLU A 274 -10.94 -16.73 11.54
CA GLU A 274 -11.13 -15.40 12.15
C GLU A 274 -9.81 -14.64 12.25
N ALA A 275 -8.68 -15.31 12.55
CA ALA A 275 -7.36 -14.67 12.57
C ALA A 275 -6.96 -14.13 11.19
N VAL A 276 -7.18 -14.94 10.14
CA VAL A 276 -6.94 -14.55 8.74
C VAL A 276 -7.77 -13.33 8.36
N LEU A 277 -9.08 -13.30 8.66
CA LEU A 277 -9.96 -12.16 8.33
C LEU A 277 -9.64 -10.87 9.09
N ARG A 278 -9.02 -10.97 10.28
CA ARG A 278 -8.71 -9.80 11.11
C ARG A 278 -7.49 -9.02 10.65
N VAL A 279 -6.56 -9.70 10.00
CA VAL A 279 -5.36 -9.05 9.46
C VAL A 279 -5.71 -8.48 8.10
N ARG A 280 -5.48 -7.17 7.93
CA ARG A 280 -5.72 -6.51 6.65
C ARG A 280 -4.58 -6.82 5.68
N THR A 281 -4.87 -6.81 4.39
CA THR A 281 -3.87 -6.96 3.33
C THR A 281 -2.76 -5.91 3.42
N ASP A 282 -3.12 -4.67 3.75
CA ASP A 282 -2.18 -3.56 3.94
C ASP A 282 -1.24 -3.78 5.12
N ASP A 283 -1.69 -4.54 6.15
CA ASP A 283 -0.83 -4.88 7.28
C ASP A 283 0.28 -5.85 6.84
N VAL A 284 -0.03 -6.80 5.96
CA VAL A 284 0.99 -7.68 5.36
C VAL A 284 1.94 -6.88 4.47
N GLU A 285 1.43 -6.05 3.56
CA GLU A 285 2.27 -5.26 2.64
C GLU A 285 3.28 -4.40 3.43
N ARG A 286 2.82 -3.68 4.46
CA ARG A 286 3.68 -2.85 5.32
C ARG A 286 4.79 -3.62 6.04
N THR A 287 4.57 -4.90 6.35
CA THR A 287 5.63 -5.74 6.97
C THR A 287 6.66 -6.27 5.98
N LEU A 288 6.40 -6.21 4.68
CA LEU A 288 7.29 -6.69 3.62
C LEU A 288 8.23 -5.60 3.09
N HIS A 289 7.90 -4.32 3.33
CA HIS A 289 8.70 -3.20 2.90
C HIS A 289 9.50 -2.60 4.06
N PRO A 290 10.66 -1.99 3.79
CA PRO A 290 11.34 -1.18 4.80
C PRO A 290 10.45 -0.04 5.27
N ALA A 291 10.55 0.33 6.54
CA ALA A 291 9.76 1.41 7.15
C ALA A 291 10.67 2.40 7.87
N PHE A 292 10.26 3.66 7.97
CA PHE A 292 10.98 4.61 8.83
C PHE A 292 10.72 4.34 10.30
N ASP A 293 11.73 4.53 11.13
CA ASP A 293 11.55 4.62 12.57
C ASP A 293 10.69 5.86 12.92
N ASN A 294 9.61 5.66 13.66
CA ASN A 294 8.62 6.70 13.94
C ASN A 294 9.23 7.91 14.68
N ALA A 295 10.18 7.69 15.59
CA ALA A 295 10.81 8.77 16.34
C ALA A 295 11.67 9.64 15.41
N SER A 296 12.42 9.01 14.50
CA SER A 296 13.21 9.73 13.49
C SER A 296 12.35 10.44 12.45
N LYS A 297 11.24 9.82 12.00
CA LYS A 297 10.32 10.42 11.02
C LYS A 297 9.62 11.66 11.58
N ALA A 298 9.21 11.65 12.84
CA ALA A 298 8.52 12.78 13.48
C ALA A 298 9.37 14.07 13.55
N GLN A 299 10.70 13.95 13.45
CA GLN A 299 11.63 15.08 13.47
C GLN A 299 12.07 15.53 12.07
N ALA A 300 11.64 14.81 11.03
CA ALA A 300 12.10 15.06 9.66
C ALA A 300 11.28 16.16 8.98
N THR A 301 11.96 16.96 8.16
CA THR A 301 11.31 18.01 7.35
C THR A 301 10.84 17.42 6.03
N VAL A 302 9.52 17.39 5.82
CA VAL A 302 8.93 17.07 4.50
C VAL A 302 9.17 18.27 3.58
N ILE A 303 9.84 18.03 2.45
CA ILE A 303 10.17 19.08 1.47
C ILE A 303 9.26 19.06 0.25
N ALA A 304 8.75 17.89 -0.13
CA ALA A 304 7.86 17.74 -1.27
C ALA A 304 6.92 16.54 -1.08
N LYS A 305 5.90 16.45 -1.94
CA LYS A 305 5.01 15.29 -2.03
C LYS A 305 4.74 14.97 -3.49
N GLY A 306 4.91 13.69 -3.85
CA GLY A 306 4.55 13.14 -5.16
C GLY A 306 3.51 12.03 -5.02
N LEU A 307 3.38 11.24 -6.07
CA LEU A 307 2.53 10.06 -6.10
C LEU A 307 3.25 8.86 -5.46
N PRO A 308 2.62 8.13 -4.52
CA PRO A 308 3.19 6.93 -3.88
C PRO A 308 3.20 5.76 -4.86
N ALA A 309 4.24 5.69 -5.70
CA ALA A 309 4.32 4.76 -6.82
C ALA A 309 4.56 3.31 -6.38
N SER A 310 5.46 3.12 -5.42
CA SER A 310 5.84 1.82 -4.90
C SER A 310 6.12 1.94 -3.40
N PRO A 311 5.46 1.11 -2.56
CA PRO A 311 5.48 1.26 -1.11
C PRO A 311 6.85 1.00 -0.47
N GLY A 312 7.05 1.59 0.71
CA GLY A 312 8.22 1.41 1.57
C GLY A 312 9.00 2.70 1.83
N ALA A 313 9.99 2.61 2.70
CA ALA A 313 10.85 3.71 3.11
C ALA A 313 12.26 3.53 2.56
N ALA A 314 12.79 4.55 1.89
CA ALA A 314 14.17 4.55 1.42
C ALA A 314 14.92 5.76 1.94
N THR A 315 16.14 5.54 2.41
CA THR A 315 17.09 6.60 2.78
C THR A 315 18.38 6.36 2.03
N GLY A 316 18.89 7.38 1.35
CA GLY A 316 20.13 7.27 0.60
C GLY A 316 20.71 8.62 0.21
N ARG A 317 21.91 8.58 -0.35
CA ARG A 317 22.53 9.73 -0.98
C ARG A 317 21.91 9.97 -2.35
N VAL A 318 21.66 11.24 -2.66
CA VAL A 318 21.10 11.64 -3.96
C VAL A 318 22.12 11.41 -5.07
N VAL A 319 21.69 10.74 -6.13
CA VAL A 319 22.41 10.58 -7.41
C VAL A 319 21.47 10.87 -8.56
N PHE A 320 21.99 11.46 -9.65
CA PHE A 320 21.19 11.91 -10.80
C PHE A 320 21.42 11.07 -12.07
N ASP A 321 22.37 10.13 -12.02
CA ASP A 321 22.69 9.23 -13.13
C ASP A 321 22.60 7.75 -12.72
N SER A 322 22.12 6.92 -13.63
CA SER A 322 21.91 5.48 -13.42
C SER A 322 23.22 4.71 -13.22
N ARG A 323 24.28 5.03 -13.98
CA ARG A 323 25.58 4.34 -13.85
C ARG A 323 26.24 4.70 -12.53
N GLU A 324 26.12 5.97 -12.15
CA GLU A 324 26.61 6.41 -10.85
C GLU A 324 25.86 5.73 -9.70
N ALA A 325 24.54 5.57 -9.80
CA ALA A 325 23.78 4.82 -8.80
C ALA A 325 24.32 3.39 -8.62
N GLU A 326 24.69 2.70 -9.71
CA GLU A 326 25.34 1.40 -9.63
C GLU A 326 26.74 1.45 -8.98
N GLU A 327 27.55 2.44 -9.32
CA GLU A 327 28.91 2.58 -8.79
C GLU A 327 28.92 2.87 -7.29
N VAL A 328 28.08 3.81 -6.85
CA VAL A 328 27.96 4.18 -5.43
C VAL A 328 27.37 3.02 -4.63
N ALA A 329 26.34 2.34 -5.16
CA ALA A 329 25.78 1.16 -4.52
C ALA A 329 26.78 -0.01 -4.43
N LYS A 330 27.62 -0.23 -5.45
CA LYS A 330 28.70 -1.23 -5.42
C LYS A 330 29.72 -0.97 -4.31
N ASN A 331 29.93 0.29 -3.96
CA ASN A 331 30.80 0.70 -2.84
C ASN A 331 30.11 0.53 -1.46
N GLY A 332 28.84 0.11 -1.43
CA GLY A 332 28.07 -0.15 -0.22
C GLY A 332 27.36 1.06 0.36
N ASP A 333 27.38 2.21 -0.32
CA ASP A 333 26.65 3.40 0.09
C ASP A 333 25.20 3.34 -0.42
N PRO A 334 24.18 3.53 0.45
CA PRO A 334 22.78 3.55 0.03
C PRO A 334 22.50 4.81 -0.80
N VAL A 335 21.80 4.67 -1.93
CA VAL A 335 21.49 5.77 -2.84
C VAL A 335 20.01 5.90 -3.15
N VAL A 336 19.57 7.13 -3.43
CA VAL A 336 18.26 7.44 -4.00
C VAL A 336 18.50 8.01 -5.39
N LEU A 337 17.99 7.32 -6.41
CA LEU A 337 18.07 7.77 -7.80
C LEU A 337 17.01 8.84 -8.05
N VAL A 338 17.45 10.04 -8.38
CA VAL A 338 16.59 11.19 -8.67
C VAL A 338 16.68 11.54 -10.15
N ARG A 339 15.56 11.48 -10.86
CA ARG A 339 15.49 11.74 -12.31
C ARG A 339 14.28 12.60 -12.66
N PRO A 340 14.28 13.38 -13.75
CA PRO A 340 13.04 13.98 -14.26
C PRO A 340 12.02 12.89 -14.60
N GLU A 341 12.47 11.88 -15.34
CA GLU A 341 11.76 10.66 -15.70
C GLU A 341 12.78 9.52 -15.91
N THR A 342 12.36 8.27 -15.82
CA THR A 342 13.23 7.11 -16.07
C THR A 342 12.93 6.46 -17.41
N SER A 343 13.95 5.90 -18.03
CA SER A 343 13.90 5.13 -19.28
C SER A 343 14.36 3.67 -19.06
N PRO A 344 14.21 2.77 -20.05
CA PRO A 344 14.76 1.41 -19.99
C PRO A 344 16.27 1.35 -19.73
N GLU A 345 17.02 2.39 -20.08
CA GLU A 345 18.47 2.47 -19.80
C GLU A 345 18.78 2.69 -18.31
N ASP A 346 17.81 3.19 -17.54
CA ASP A 346 17.96 3.50 -16.11
C ASP A 346 17.74 2.28 -15.20
N VAL A 347 17.33 1.13 -15.75
CA VAL A 347 16.95 -0.08 -14.99
C VAL A 347 18.08 -0.58 -14.08
N GLY A 348 19.35 -0.48 -14.52
CA GLY A 348 20.51 -0.90 -13.73
C GLY A 348 20.69 -0.05 -12.45
N GLY A 349 20.61 1.27 -12.58
CA GLY A 349 20.64 2.20 -11.45
C GLY A 349 19.41 2.08 -10.55
N MET A 350 18.21 1.94 -11.13
CA MET A 350 16.97 1.72 -10.38
C MET A 350 17.02 0.45 -9.51
N ALA A 351 17.58 -0.64 -10.03
CA ALA A 351 17.75 -1.88 -9.28
C ALA A 351 18.74 -1.73 -8.11
N SER A 352 19.77 -0.90 -8.31
CA SER A 352 20.85 -0.68 -7.35
C SER A 352 20.48 0.31 -6.24
N ALA A 353 19.59 1.27 -6.53
CA ALA A 353 19.15 2.28 -5.57
C ALA A 353 18.28 1.70 -4.44
N GLU A 354 18.31 2.32 -3.26
CA GLU A 354 17.38 2.02 -2.16
C GLU A 354 15.99 2.58 -2.45
N GLY A 355 15.88 3.64 -3.24
CA GLY A 355 14.60 4.19 -3.70
C GLY A 355 14.72 5.09 -4.92
N ILE A 356 13.59 5.38 -5.56
CA ILE A 356 13.51 6.14 -6.81
C ILE A 356 12.60 7.36 -6.61
N LEU A 357 13.07 8.53 -7.03
CA LEU A 357 12.32 9.77 -7.00
C LEU A 357 12.27 10.37 -8.41
N THR A 358 11.07 10.64 -8.92
CA THR A 358 10.92 11.37 -10.18
C THR A 358 10.05 12.61 -10.05
N SER A 359 10.42 13.68 -10.75
CA SER A 359 9.60 14.90 -10.79
C SER A 359 8.41 14.78 -11.74
N ARG A 360 8.52 13.94 -12.77
CA ARG A 360 7.45 13.62 -13.72
C ARG A 360 7.08 12.14 -13.67
N GLY A 361 5.96 11.80 -14.31
CA GLY A 361 5.48 10.43 -14.43
C GLY A 361 4.34 10.09 -13.46
N GLY A 362 3.37 9.32 -13.94
CA GLY A 362 2.23 8.85 -13.15
C GLY A 362 2.47 7.50 -12.47
N MET A 363 1.44 6.99 -11.81
CA MET A 363 1.43 5.66 -11.16
C MET A 363 1.68 4.49 -12.13
N THR A 364 1.49 4.71 -13.43
CA THR A 364 1.69 3.75 -14.52
C THR A 364 3.00 3.97 -15.29
N SER A 365 3.79 4.98 -14.93
CA SER A 365 5.06 5.31 -15.60
C SER A 365 6.10 4.18 -15.49
N HIS A 366 7.09 4.20 -16.37
CA HIS A 366 8.22 3.26 -16.34
C HIS A 366 8.83 3.14 -14.93
N ALA A 367 9.11 4.28 -14.27
CA ALA A 367 9.64 4.32 -12.91
C ALA A 367 8.75 3.55 -11.93
N ALA A 368 7.44 3.80 -11.97
CA ALA A 368 6.48 3.22 -11.05
C ALA A 368 6.32 1.71 -11.25
N VAL A 369 6.23 1.25 -12.50
CA VAL A 369 6.04 -0.17 -12.85
C VAL A 369 7.27 -0.98 -12.48
N VAL A 370 8.46 -0.50 -12.84
CA VAL A 370 9.73 -1.19 -12.56
C VAL A 370 10.02 -1.20 -11.06
N ALA A 371 9.83 -0.07 -10.36
CA ALA A 371 10.03 0.01 -8.91
C ALA A 371 9.12 -0.97 -8.14
N ARG A 372 7.83 -1.05 -8.51
CA ARG A 372 6.89 -2.03 -7.92
C ARG A 372 7.29 -3.47 -8.21
N GLY A 373 7.76 -3.77 -9.43
CA GLY A 373 8.28 -5.08 -9.79
C GLY A 373 9.46 -5.48 -8.90
N MET A 374 10.37 -4.54 -8.65
CA MET A 374 11.57 -4.74 -7.82
C MET A 374 11.31 -4.65 -6.31
N GLY A 375 10.13 -4.21 -5.87
CA GLY A 375 9.82 -3.93 -4.47
C GLY A 375 10.61 -2.76 -3.88
N LYS A 376 11.06 -1.83 -4.73
CA LYS A 376 11.82 -0.64 -4.34
C LYS A 376 10.87 0.52 -4.03
N PRO A 377 11.02 1.21 -2.89
CA PRO A 377 10.28 2.43 -2.62
C PRO A 377 10.41 3.45 -3.75
N ALA A 378 9.28 4.00 -4.21
CA ALA A 378 9.30 5.02 -5.24
C ALA A 378 8.22 6.08 -5.05
N VAL A 379 8.63 7.33 -5.27
CA VAL A 379 7.75 8.50 -5.34
C VAL A 379 7.92 9.09 -6.73
N VAL A 380 6.85 9.17 -7.51
CA VAL A 380 6.88 9.66 -8.90
C VAL A 380 5.99 10.88 -9.07
N GLY A 381 6.23 11.70 -10.08
CA GLY A 381 5.39 12.87 -10.34
C GLY A 381 5.41 13.88 -9.19
N ALA A 382 6.56 14.03 -8.52
CA ALA A 382 6.76 15.08 -7.54
C ALA A 382 6.99 16.43 -8.25
N GLU A 383 5.95 17.00 -8.85
CA GLU A 383 6.01 18.17 -9.74
C GLU A 383 6.61 19.41 -9.10
N SER A 384 6.54 19.52 -7.76
CA SER A 384 7.17 20.60 -7.01
C SER A 384 8.69 20.53 -6.98
N ILE A 385 9.28 19.41 -7.40
CA ILE A 385 10.73 19.18 -7.45
C ILE A 385 11.24 19.50 -8.85
N GLU A 386 12.12 20.49 -8.94
CA GLU A 386 12.89 20.77 -10.14
C GLU A 386 14.20 19.97 -10.09
N VAL A 387 14.36 18.99 -10.99
CA VAL A 387 15.58 18.18 -11.10
C VAL A 387 16.47 18.79 -12.19
N ARG A 388 17.70 19.17 -11.83
CA ARG A 388 18.69 19.75 -12.76
C ARG A 388 19.90 18.83 -12.85
N GLU A 389 19.90 17.99 -13.87
CA GLU A 389 20.90 16.93 -14.05
C GLU A 389 22.28 17.49 -14.36
N ASP A 390 22.36 18.52 -15.21
CA ASP A 390 23.61 19.21 -15.55
C ASP A 390 24.29 19.88 -14.35
N GLU A 391 23.50 20.30 -13.37
CA GLU A 391 23.97 20.96 -12.14
C GLU A 391 24.09 19.98 -10.96
N GLU A 392 23.72 18.71 -11.16
CA GLU A 392 23.68 17.64 -10.15
C GLU A 392 22.98 18.07 -8.84
N LEU A 393 21.80 18.69 -8.98
CA LEU A 393 20.98 19.14 -7.85
C LEU A 393 19.48 18.99 -8.12
N LEU A 394 18.72 18.88 -7.03
CA LEU A 394 17.27 19.08 -7.04
C LEU A 394 16.92 20.30 -6.21
N ARG A 395 15.86 21.00 -6.61
CA ARG A 395 15.36 22.20 -5.94
C ARG A 395 13.87 22.07 -5.64
N VAL A 396 13.50 22.45 -4.42
CA VAL A 396 12.11 22.57 -3.99
C VAL A 396 11.96 23.89 -3.23
N ASN A 397 11.29 24.87 -3.84
CA ASN A 397 11.22 26.24 -3.31
C ASN A 397 12.63 26.80 -3.03
N ASP A 398 12.93 27.08 -1.75
CA ASP A 398 14.21 27.60 -1.27
C ASP A 398 15.20 26.48 -0.83
N VAL A 399 14.76 25.22 -0.82
CA VAL A 399 15.59 24.07 -0.46
C VAL A 399 16.31 23.55 -1.70
N VAL A 400 17.64 23.43 -1.62
CA VAL A 400 18.48 22.82 -2.65
C VAL A 400 19.16 21.60 -2.03
N VAL A 401 19.02 20.45 -2.68
CA VAL A 401 19.70 19.20 -2.29
C VAL A 401 20.65 18.82 -3.42
N LYS A 402 21.94 18.71 -3.09
CA LYS A 402 22.99 18.38 -4.05
C LYS A 402 23.29 16.89 -4.07
N LYS A 403 23.93 16.45 -5.15
CA LYS A 403 24.49 15.11 -5.25
C LYS A 403 25.32 14.74 -4.01
N GLY A 404 25.13 13.52 -3.54
CA GLY A 404 25.80 12.98 -2.35
C GLY A 404 25.16 13.38 -1.02
N GLU A 405 24.25 14.35 -0.99
CA GLU A 405 23.49 14.70 0.21
C GLU A 405 22.40 13.68 0.50
N TRP A 406 21.96 13.62 1.77
CA TRP A 406 20.98 12.64 2.21
C TRP A 406 19.56 13.10 1.92
N ILE A 407 18.78 12.19 1.35
CA ILE A 407 17.34 12.32 1.22
C ILE A 407 16.66 11.03 1.67
N SER A 408 15.42 11.15 2.11
CA SER A 408 14.58 10.03 2.47
C SER A 408 13.24 10.13 1.73
N ILE A 409 12.73 9.04 1.19
CA ILE A 409 11.43 9.00 0.51
C ILE A 409 10.51 7.97 1.14
N ASP A 410 9.24 8.33 1.28
CA ASP A 410 8.17 7.45 1.74
C ASP A 410 7.26 7.09 0.55
N GLY A 411 7.46 5.90 0.02
CA GLY A 411 6.68 5.35 -1.08
C GLY A 411 5.24 4.97 -0.71
N VAL A 412 4.86 5.01 0.58
CA VAL A 412 3.48 4.78 1.04
C VAL A 412 2.69 6.08 1.03
N THR A 413 3.27 7.16 1.55
CA THR A 413 2.59 8.46 1.66
C THR A 413 2.86 9.39 0.48
N GLY A 414 3.89 9.12 -0.31
CA GLY A 414 4.39 9.98 -1.38
C GLY A 414 5.27 11.11 -0.87
N GLU A 415 5.67 11.11 0.40
CA GLU A 415 6.45 12.18 1.02
C GLU A 415 7.93 12.09 0.65
N VAL A 416 8.55 13.25 0.41
CA VAL A 416 10.00 13.39 0.24
C VAL A 416 10.51 14.21 1.41
N LEU A 417 11.44 13.64 2.17
CA LEU A 417 11.95 14.18 3.42
C LEU A 417 13.44 14.50 3.31
N LEU A 418 13.83 15.65 3.87
CA LEU A 418 15.22 16.10 3.87
C LEU A 418 16.03 15.32 4.91
N GLY A 419 17.25 14.92 4.53
CA GLY A 419 18.21 14.30 5.43
C GLY A 419 18.07 12.80 5.57
N LYS A 420 18.81 12.25 6.54
CA LYS A 420 18.93 10.82 6.79
C LYS A 420 17.93 10.37 7.86
N ILE A 421 16.90 9.65 7.46
CA ILE A 421 15.95 9.02 8.38
C ILE A 421 16.35 7.56 8.59
N THR A 422 16.19 7.04 9.81
CA THR A 422 16.51 5.66 10.11
C THR A 422 15.49 4.73 9.48
N THR A 423 15.96 3.86 8.58
CA THR A 423 15.13 2.83 7.93
C THR A 423 15.28 1.50 8.65
N ILE A 424 14.16 0.89 9.01
CA ILE A 424 14.05 -0.45 9.59
C ILE A 424 13.78 -1.41 8.42
N LYS A 425 14.72 -2.34 8.16
CA LYS A 425 14.55 -3.37 7.13
C LYS A 425 13.64 -4.50 7.65
N PRO A 426 12.76 -5.05 6.81
CA PRO A 426 11.87 -6.14 7.20
C PRO A 426 12.67 -7.43 7.41
N THR A 427 12.21 -8.29 8.31
CA THR A 427 12.83 -9.61 8.57
C THR A 427 12.42 -10.69 7.56
N GLY A 428 11.62 -10.35 6.54
CA GLY A 428 11.08 -11.30 5.57
C GLY A 428 9.86 -12.08 6.09
N LEU A 429 9.57 -13.24 5.47
CA LEU A 429 8.50 -14.15 5.90
C LEU A 429 8.97 -15.07 7.03
N GLU A 430 9.00 -14.54 8.24
CA GLU A 430 9.35 -15.30 9.44
C GLU A 430 8.29 -15.13 10.53
N GLY A 431 8.32 -16.04 11.51
CA GLY A 431 7.44 -15.99 12.67
C GLY A 431 5.95 -16.04 12.32
N GLU A 432 5.18 -15.20 13.02
CA GLU A 432 3.72 -15.18 12.98
C GLU A 432 3.16 -14.85 11.58
N LEU A 433 3.88 -14.08 10.75
CA LEU A 433 3.45 -13.78 9.39
C LEU A 433 3.47 -15.04 8.50
N SER A 434 4.51 -15.85 8.60
CA SER A 434 4.62 -17.10 7.85
C SER A 434 3.49 -18.07 8.24
N GLU A 435 3.22 -18.19 9.55
CA GLU A 435 2.15 -19.05 10.05
C GLU A 435 0.75 -18.57 9.61
N LEU A 436 0.47 -17.27 9.71
CA LEU A 436 -0.78 -16.69 9.23
C LEU A 436 -0.99 -16.98 7.73
N LEU A 437 0.06 -16.83 6.92
CA LEU A 437 -0.01 -17.08 5.49
C LEU A 437 -0.13 -18.57 5.14
N GLN A 438 0.34 -19.47 5.99
CA GLN A 438 0.04 -20.92 5.87
C GLN A 438 -1.43 -21.20 6.12
N TRP A 439 -2.05 -20.56 7.13
CA TRP A 439 -3.49 -20.68 7.33
C TRP A 439 -4.28 -20.08 6.17
N ALA A 440 -3.82 -18.98 5.59
CA ALA A 440 -4.40 -18.41 4.39
C ALA A 440 -4.33 -19.39 3.20
N ASP A 441 -3.22 -20.10 3.03
CA ASP A 441 -3.06 -21.14 1.99
C ASP A 441 -4.00 -22.33 2.20
N GLU A 442 -4.24 -22.76 3.44
CA GLU A 442 -5.20 -23.81 3.77
C GLU A 442 -6.65 -23.44 3.38
N ILE A 443 -6.95 -22.14 3.29
CA ILE A 443 -8.30 -21.60 3.12
C ILE A 443 -8.58 -21.19 1.67
N ARG A 444 -7.59 -20.59 0.98
CA ARG A 444 -7.79 -20.03 -0.36
C ARG A 444 -8.08 -21.11 -1.40
N ARG A 445 -8.88 -20.74 -2.40
CA ARG A 445 -9.13 -21.56 -3.60
C ARG A 445 -8.23 -21.18 -4.77
N LEU A 446 -7.98 -19.88 -4.94
CA LEU A 446 -7.15 -19.39 -6.02
C LEU A 446 -5.70 -19.77 -5.77
N ASN A 447 -5.03 -20.27 -6.80
CA ASN A 447 -3.58 -20.35 -6.79
C ASN A 447 -2.98 -18.95 -6.92
N VAL A 448 -1.81 -18.73 -6.33
CA VAL A 448 -1.10 -17.45 -6.44
C VAL A 448 0.22 -17.68 -7.16
N ARG A 449 0.30 -17.23 -8.40
CA ARG A 449 1.52 -17.23 -9.21
C ARG A 449 2.20 -15.86 -9.14
N ALA A 450 3.40 -15.75 -9.71
CA ALA A 450 4.12 -14.48 -9.80
C ALA A 450 4.35 -14.03 -11.26
N ASN A 451 4.46 -12.72 -11.43
CA ASN A 451 4.99 -12.08 -12.62
C ASN A 451 6.49 -11.87 -12.37
N ALA A 452 7.33 -12.72 -12.94
CA ALA A 452 8.78 -12.66 -12.76
C ALA A 452 9.48 -13.03 -14.07
N ASP A 453 10.38 -12.15 -14.49
CA ASP A 453 11.00 -12.23 -15.82
C ASP A 453 12.45 -12.74 -15.73
N ILE A 454 13.06 -12.69 -14.53
CA ILE A 454 14.45 -13.09 -14.28
C ILE A 454 14.57 -14.08 -13.11
N PRO A 455 15.64 -14.91 -13.07
CA PRO A 455 15.84 -15.91 -12.02
C PRO A 455 15.74 -15.36 -10.59
N ARG A 456 16.36 -14.20 -10.32
CA ARG A 456 16.33 -13.56 -9.00
C ARG A 456 14.91 -13.30 -8.51
N ASP A 457 14.07 -12.73 -9.38
CA ASP A 457 12.71 -12.34 -9.01
C ASP A 457 11.81 -13.57 -8.82
N ALA A 458 12.05 -14.64 -9.59
CA ALA A 458 11.40 -15.93 -9.38
C ALA A 458 11.80 -16.59 -8.06
N GLU A 459 13.06 -16.45 -7.63
CA GLU A 459 13.51 -16.95 -6.32
C GLU A 459 12.80 -16.21 -5.18
N VAL A 460 12.68 -14.88 -5.27
CA VAL A 460 11.92 -14.08 -4.31
C VAL A 460 10.45 -14.49 -4.30
N ALA A 461 9.83 -14.64 -5.47
CA ALA A 461 8.45 -15.07 -5.60
C ALA A 461 8.22 -16.45 -4.94
N ARG A 462 9.11 -17.42 -5.21
CA ARG A 462 9.04 -18.76 -4.62
C ARG A 462 9.19 -18.72 -3.11
N LYS A 463 10.11 -17.92 -2.58
CA LYS A 463 10.27 -17.69 -1.12
C LYS A 463 9.00 -17.09 -0.50
N PHE A 464 8.29 -16.25 -1.24
CA PHE A 464 7.01 -15.68 -0.82
C PHE A 464 5.79 -16.60 -0.98
N GLY A 465 5.99 -17.82 -1.49
CA GLY A 465 4.97 -18.85 -1.63
C GLY A 465 4.24 -18.82 -2.98
N ALA A 466 4.86 -18.27 -4.03
CA ALA A 466 4.30 -18.35 -5.38
C ALA A 466 4.30 -19.79 -5.90
N GLU A 467 3.16 -20.21 -6.45
CA GLU A 467 2.90 -21.57 -6.96
C GLU A 467 3.08 -21.66 -8.49
N GLY A 468 4.05 -20.91 -9.01
CA GLY A 468 4.32 -20.80 -10.44
C GLY A 468 4.57 -19.37 -10.89
N ILE A 469 4.92 -19.22 -12.15
CA ILE A 469 5.00 -17.93 -12.84
C ILE A 469 3.79 -17.84 -13.76
N GLY A 470 2.96 -16.82 -13.59
CA GLY A 470 1.80 -16.58 -14.46
C GLY A 470 2.09 -15.62 -15.60
N LEU A 471 3.25 -14.93 -15.55
CA LEU A 471 3.76 -14.09 -16.63
C LEU A 471 5.27 -13.89 -16.49
N CYS A 472 6.02 -14.45 -17.44
CA CYS A 472 7.40 -14.08 -17.74
C CYS A 472 7.43 -13.32 -19.08
N ARG A 473 7.82 -12.05 -19.02
CA ARG A 473 7.95 -11.13 -20.16
C ARG A 473 9.31 -11.32 -20.84
N THR A 474 9.29 -11.69 -22.11
CA THR A 474 10.53 -11.97 -22.85
C THR A 474 11.21 -10.72 -23.38
N GLU A 475 10.47 -9.62 -23.51
CA GLU A 475 10.98 -8.31 -23.91
C GLU A 475 12.03 -7.76 -22.93
N HIS A 476 11.87 -7.96 -21.62
CA HIS A 476 12.86 -7.54 -20.64
C HIS A 476 14.20 -8.27 -20.81
N MET A 477 14.16 -9.53 -21.28
CA MET A 477 15.36 -10.30 -21.60
C MET A 477 16.07 -9.81 -22.86
N PHE A 478 15.47 -8.90 -23.64
CA PHE A 478 16.08 -8.34 -24.86
C PHE A 478 16.78 -7.00 -24.61
N PHE A 479 16.45 -6.30 -23.52
CA PHE A 479 17.00 -4.98 -23.19
C PHE A 479 18.38 -5.02 -22.52
N GLU A 480 18.96 -6.19 -22.25
CA GLU A 480 20.33 -6.25 -21.73
C GLU A 480 21.36 -5.73 -22.76
N LYS A 481 22.43 -5.08 -22.27
CA LYS A 481 23.42 -4.36 -23.11
C LYS A 481 24.04 -5.22 -24.21
N ASP A 482 24.27 -6.49 -23.96
CA ASP A 482 24.87 -7.42 -24.92
C ASP A 482 23.84 -7.98 -25.93
N ARG A 483 22.54 -7.79 -25.67
CA ARG A 483 21.42 -8.35 -26.45
C ARG A 483 20.76 -7.33 -27.35
N ILE A 484 20.61 -6.09 -26.90
CA ILE A 484 20.04 -4.99 -27.71
C ILE A 484 20.65 -4.94 -29.12
N PRO A 485 21.99 -4.98 -29.31
CA PRO A 485 22.57 -4.94 -30.65
C PRO A 485 22.13 -6.11 -31.55
N LYS A 486 21.93 -7.30 -30.96
CA LYS A 486 21.48 -8.50 -31.69
C LYS A 486 20.01 -8.38 -32.12
N VAL A 487 19.17 -7.79 -31.26
CA VAL A 487 17.76 -7.48 -31.57
C VAL A 487 17.69 -6.41 -32.66
N ARG A 488 18.48 -5.35 -32.56
CA ARG A 488 18.57 -4.32 -33.60
C ARG A 488 19.02 -4.89 -34.95
N ARG A 489 19.98 -5.83 -34.97
CA ARG A 489 20.35 -6.60 -36.18
C ARG A 489 19.18 -7.38 -36.78
N MET A 490 18.36 -8.01 -35.94
CA MET A 490 17.15 -8.70 -36.39
C MET A 490 16.15 -7.73 -37.02
N ILE A 491 15.99 -6.53 -36.46
CA ILE A 491 15.03 -5.52 -36.93
C ILE A 491 15.43 -4.95 -38.29
N VAL A 492 16.71 -4.63 -38.49
CA VAL A 492 17.20 -4.06 -39.76
C VAL A 492 17.41 -5.09 -40.87
N ALA A 493 17.26 -6.39 -40.56
CA ALA A 493 17.45 -7.47 -41.53
C ALA A 493 16.44 -7.38 -42.69
N LYS A 494 16.95 -7.40 -43.93
CA LYS A 494 16.15 -7.27 -45.16
C LYS A 494 15.62 -8.60 -45.66
N THR A 495 16.32 -9.68 -45.31
CA THR A 495 15.96 -11.05 -45.70
C THR A 495 15.61 -11.90 -44.50
N LYS A 496 14.85 -12.98 -44.73
CA LYS A 496 14.52 -13.95 -43.70
C LYS A 496 15.78 -14.62 -43.16
N GLU A 497 16.73 -14.95 -44.03
CA GLU A 497 17.98 -15.62 -43.69
C GLU A 497 18.86 -14.75 -42.78
N GLU A 498 18.95 -13.44 -43.05
CA GLU A 498 19.63 -12.48 -42.16
C GLU A 498 18.96 -12.38 -40.79
N ARG A 499 17.61 -12.37 -40.77
CA ARG A 499 16.84 -12.32 -39.53
C ARG A 499 17.05 -13.58 -38.68
N GLU A 500 17.00 -14.76 -39.31
CA GLU A 500 17.28 -16.04 -38.64
C GLU A 500 18.71 -16.08 -38.09
N LYS A 501 19.70 -15.53 -38.81
CA LYS A 501 21.07 -15.44 -38.32
C LYS A 501 21.16 -14.59 -37.05
N ALA A 502 20.53 -13.41 -37.02
CA ALA A 502 20.50 -12.56 -35.83
C ALA A 502 19.75 -13.24 -34.66
N LEU A 503 18.63 -13.91 -34.93
CA LEU A 503 17.85 -14.67 -33.95
C LEU A 503 18.65 -15.84 -33.35
N ASN A 504 19.46 -16.54 -34.14
CA ASN A 504 20.30 -17.63 -33.65
C ASN A 504 21.39 -17.17 -32.66
N GLU A 505 21.80 -15.91 -32.71
CA GLU A 505 22.71 -15.32 -31.71
C GLU A 505 22.01 -15.00 -30.38
N LEU A 506 20.69 -14.76 -30.41
CA LEU A 506 19.85 -14.53 -29.22
C LEU A 506 19.44 -15.84 -28.55
N LEU A 507 19.27 -16.91 -29.33
CA LEU A 507 18.84 -18.23 -28.88
C LEU A 507 19.58 -18.76 -27.64
N PRO A 508 20.94 -18.82 -27.60
CA PRO A 508 21.64 -19.35 -26.43
C PRO A 508 21.45 -18.49 -25.18
N LEU A 509 21.35 -17.16 -25.34
CA LEU A 509 21.19 -16.22 -24.22
C LEU A 509 19.81 -16.38 -23.57
N GLN A 510 18.74 -16.40 -24.38
CA GLN A 510 17.39 -16.67 -23.85
C GLN A 510 17.25 -18.06 -23.26
N LYS A 511 17.87 -19.08 -23.87
CA LYS A 511 17.82 -20.44 -23.34
C LYS A 511 18.41 -20.52 -21.93
N GLU A 512 19.53 -19.84 -21.67
CA GLU A 512 20.13 -19.80 -20.32
C GLU A 512 19.22 -19.10 -19.31
N ASP A 513 18.56 -17.99 -19.68
CA ASP A 513 17.60 -17.33 -18.78
C ASP A 513 16.43 -18.25 -18.43
N PHE A 514 15.83 -18.89 -19.44
CA PHE A 514 14.74 -19.83 -19.23
C PHE A 514 15.18 -21.05 -18.43
N LYS A 515 16.41 -21.53 -18.63
CA LYS A 515 16.99 -22.62 -17.83
C LYS A 515 17.09 -22.23 -16.37
N GLY A 516 17.56 -21.02 -16.07
CA GLY A 516 17.58 -20.47 -14.71
C GLY A 516 16.18 -20.38 -14.11
N LEU A 517 15.23 -19.81 -14.86
CA LEU A 517 13.85 -19.59 -14.42
C LEU A 517 13.11 -20.92 -14.14
N LEU A 518 13.16 -21.86 -15.09
CA LEU A 518 12.51 -23.17 -14.99
C LEU A 518 13.12 -24.01 -13.87
N ARG A 519 14.44 -23.96 -13.66
CA ARG A 519 15.11 -24.65 -12.54
C ARG A 519 14.62 -24.12 -11.20
N ILE A 520 14.56 -22.79 -11.04
CA ILE A 520 14.10 -22.15 -9.80
C ILE A 520 12.63 -22.45 -9.53
N MET A 521 11.82 -22.72 -10.55
CA MET A 521 10.40 -23.02 -10.42
C MET A 521 10.08 -24.50 -10.61
N ALA A 522 11.07 -25.39 -10.48
CA ALA A 522 10.88 -26.84 -10.58
C ALA A 522 9.70 -27.33 -9.71
N GLY A 523 8.81 -28.11 -10.34
CA GLY A 523 7.55 -28.58 -9.76
C GLY A 523 6.35 -27.65 -9.96
N TYR A 524 6.56 -26.42 -10.45
CA TYR A 524 5.50 -25.44 -10.70
C TYR A 524 5.47 -25.00 -12.18
N PRO A 525 4.30 -24.58 -12.69
CA PRO A 525 4.15 -24.06 -14.04
C PRO A 525 4.85 -22.70 -14.23
N VAL A 526 5.43 -22.50 -15.40
CA VAL A 526 6.08 -21.25 -15.80
C VAL A 526 5.50 -20.76 -17.12
N THR A 527 4.61 -19.78 -17.04
CA THR A 527 3.98 -19.13 -18.20
C THR A 527 4.91 -18.07 -18.81
N ILE A 528 5.41 -18.35 -20.02
CA ILE A 528 6.33 -17.49 -20.77
C ILE A 528 5.56 -16.85 -21.92
N ARG A 529 5.50 -15.51 -21.91
CA ARG A 529 4.85 -14.73 -22.96
C ARG A 529 5.82 -14.47 -24.09
N LEU A 530 5.43 -14.82 -25.31
CA LEU A 530 6.21 -14.45 -26.49
C LEU A 530 6.33 -12.94 -26.63
N ILE A 531 7.25 -12.48 -27.50
CA ILE A 531 7.52 -11.06 -27.69
C ILE A 531 6.23 -10.27 -27.94
N ASP A 532 6.07 -9.18 -27.19
CA ASP A 532 4.88 -8.36 -27.21
C ASP A 532 5.08 -6.94 -27.78
N PRO A 533 6.14 -6.18 -27.45
CA PRO A 533 6.24 -4.79 -27.91
C PRO A 533 6.47 -4.69 -29.43
N PRO A 534 6.06 -3.56 -30.05
CA PRO A 534 6.40 -3.24 -31.43
C PRO A 534 7.91 -3.05 -31.59
N LEU A 535 8.41 -3.28 -32.81
CA LEU A 535 9.86 -3.28 -33.06
C LEU A 535 10.53 -1.91 -32.85
N HIS A 536 9.79 -0.80 -32.97
CA HIS A 536 10.36 0.54 -32.80
C HIS A 536 10.82 0.83 -31.37
N GLU A 537 10.30 0.13 -30.35
CA GLU A 537 10.75 0.31 -28.96
C GLU A 537 12.21 -0.14 -28.73
N PHE A 538 12.77 -0.96 -29.63
CA PHE A 538 14.16 -1.40 -29.56
C PHE A 538 15.12 -0.51 -30.36
N LEU A 539 14.60 0.46 -31.11
CA LEU A 539 15.38 1.34 -31.97
C LEU A 539 15.70 2.67 -31.25
N PRO A 540 16.84 3.30 -31.57
CA PRO A 540 17.21 4.59 -30.99
C PRO A 540 16.27 5.71 -31.46
N HIS A 541 16.06 6.71 -30.60
CA HIS A 541 15.14 7.83 -30.87
C HIS A 541 15.83 9.14 -31.27
N ASP A 542 17.07 9.38 -30.80
CA ASP A 542 17.84 10.59 -31.15
C ASP A 542 18.91 10.33 -32.22
N GLU A 543 19.37 11.40 -32.86
CA GLU A 543 20.31 11.31 -33.99
C GLU A 543 21.68 10.76 -33.58
N GLU A 544 22.18 11.10 -32.39
CA GLU A 544 23.49 10.65 -31.92
C GLU A 544 23.49 9.14 -31.67
N GLN A 545 22.44 8.62 -31.04
CA GLN A 545 22.22 7.19 -30.83
C GLN A 545 22.00 6.45 -32.16
N MET A 546 21.33 7.07 -33.14
CA MET A 546 21.19 6.51 -34.48
C MET A 546 22.56 6.38 -35.16
N GLU A 547 23.43 7.37 -35.06
CA GLU A 547 24.79 7.30 -35.61
C GLU A 547 25.62 6.18 -34.97
N ALA A 548 25.61 6.09 -33.65
CA ALA A 548 26.29 5.02 -32.91
C ALA A 548 25.75 3.63 -33.30
N THR A 549 24.43 3.50 -33.34
CA THR A 549 23.76 2.24 -33.69
C THR A 549 24.05 1.83 -35.13
N ALA A 550 24.02 2.75 -36.08
CA ALA A 550 24.33 2.48 -37.48
C ALA A 550 25.77 1.97 -37.63
N LYS A 551 26.71 2.58 -36.91
CA LYS A 551 28.11 2.15 -36.87
C LYS A 551 28.27 0.74 -36.30
N ASP A 552 27.59 0.42 -35.20
CA ASP A 552 27.64 -0.90 -34.56
C ASP A 552 27.01 -2.01 -35.43
N LEU A 553 25.96 -1.66 -36.17
CA LEU A 553 25.28 -2.56 -37.11
C LEU A 553 26.02 -2.69 -38.45
N GLY A 554 26.95 -1.78 -38.76
CA GLY A 554 27.65 -1.72 -40.04
C GLY A 554 26.77 -1.28 -41.21
N ILE A 555 25.74 -0.47 -40.94
CA ILE A 555 24.80 0.07 -41.95
C ILE A 555 24.93 1.60 -42.06
N GLY A 556 24.36 2.19 -43.11
CA GLY A 556 24.32 3.65 -43.24
C GLY A 556 23.35 4.29 -42.24
N VAL A 557 23.67 5.48 -41.71
CA VAL A 557 22.77 6.23 -40.81
C VAL A 557 21.43 6.53 -41.50
N SER A 558 21.46 6.88 -42.78
CA SER A 558 20.26 7.09 -43.59
C SER A 558 19.40 5.83 -43.70
N GLU A 559 20.03 4.65 -43.84
CA GLU A 559 19.33 3.37 -43.90
C GLU A 559 18.66 3.04 -42.57
N LEU A 560 19.33 3.31 -41.43
CA LEU A 560 18.71 3.16 -40.12
C LEU A 560 17.53 4.13 -39.92
N LYS A 561 17.66 5.39 -40.37
CA LYS A 561 16.58 6.38 -40.31
C LYS A 561 15.35 5.93 -41.10
N GLU A 562 15.54 5.39 -42.30
CA GLU A 562 14.44 4.82 -43.10
C GLU A 562 13.72 3.67 -42.37
N VAL A 563 14.48 2.77 -41.71
CA VAL A 563 13.89 1.68 -40.92
C VAL A 563 13.08 2.21 -39.74
N VAL A 564 13.65 3.16 -38.97
CA VAL A 564 12.96 3.80 -37.83
C VAL A 564 11.67 4.47 -38.28
N GLU A 565 11.71 5.25 -39.36
CA GLU A 565 10.54 5.93 -39.91
C GLU A 565 9.48 4.93 -40.39
N SER A 566 9.91 3.83 -41.03
CA SER A 566 8.99 2.78 -41.51
C SER A 566 8.27 2.00 -40.39
N LEU A 567 8.90 1.90 -39.21
CA LEU A 567 8.36 1.19 -38.04
C LEU A 567 7.66 2.14 -37.05
N SER A 568 7.69 3.43 -37.33
CA SER A 568 6.98 4.45 -36.55
C SER A 568 5.48 4.28 -36.70
N GLU A 569 4.77 4.28 -35.58
CA GLU A 569 3.32 4.10 -35.54
C GLU A 569 2.66 5.26 -34.79
N MET A 570 1.50 5.72 -35.26
CA MET A 570 0.74 6.77 -34.56
C MET A 570 0.21 6.31 -33.20
N ASN A 571 -0.15 5.02 -33.07
CA ASN A 571 -0.68 4.43 -31.84
C ASN A 571 -0.02 3.07 -31.58
N PRO A 572 1.22 3.04 -31.06
CA PRO A 572 2.01 1.81 -30.83
C PRO A 572 1.27 0.71 -30.06
N MET A 573 0.44 1.10 -29.09
CA MET A 573 -0.37 0.19 -28.27
C MET A 573 -1.27 -0.73 -29.12
N LEU A 574 -1.80 -0.23 -30.25
CA LEU A 574 -2.73 -0.96 -31.12
C LEU A 574 -2.08 -1.42 -32.43
N GLY A 575 -0.76 -1.31 -32.56
CA GLY A 575 0.00 -1.48 -33.80
C GLY A 575 0.46 -2.90 -34.13
N HIS A 576 1.58 -2.99 -34.85
CA HIS A 576 2.20 -4.22 -35.34
C HIS A 576 3.08 -4.87 -34.27
N ARG A 577 2.40 -5.49 -33.30
CA ARG A 577 3.01 -6.07 -32.10
C ARG A 577 2.40 -7.43 -31.74
N GLY A 578 2.89 -8.08 -30.68
CA GLY A 578 2.35 -9.35 -30.17
C GLY A 578 2.18 -10.46 -31.22
N CYS A 579 1.02 -11.11 -31.26
CA CYS A 579 0.75 -12.17 -32.25
C CYS A 579 0.87 -11.69 -33.70
N ARG A 580 0.60 -10.41 -33.99
CA ARG A 580 0.65 -9.87 -35.35
C ARG A 580 2.08 -9.83 -35.86
N LEU A 581 3.01 -9.45 -34.99
CA LEU A 581 4.45 -9.44 -35.28
C LEU A 581 4.97 -10.85 -35.56
N THR A 582 4.59 -11.83 -34.73
CA THR A 582 5.02 -13.22 -34.89
C THR A 582 4.29 -13.95 -36.04
N ILE A 583 3.15 -13.44 -36.52
CA ILE A 583 2.51 -13.93 -37.75
C ILE A 583 3.27 -13.46 -39.00
N THR A 584 3.70 -12.19 -39.03
CA THR A 584 4.47 -11.64 -40.17
C THR A 584 5.91 -12.11 -40.18
N TYR A 585 6.49 -12.36 -39.00
CA TYR A 585 7.86 -12.87 -38.82
C TYR A 585 7.87 -14.15 -37.96
N PRO A 586 7.40 -15.30 -38.49
CA PRO A 586 7.28 -16.55 -37.74
C PRO A 586 8.58 -17.05 -37.10
N GLU A 587 9.71 -16.75 -37.70
CA GLU A 587 11.04 -17.12 -37.21
C GLU A 587 11.31 -16.61 -35.78
N ILE A 588 10.68 -15.51 -35.35
CA ILE A 588 10.80 -15.01 -33.97
C ILE A 588 10.15 -16.00 -33.00
N ALA A 589 8.92 -16.44 -33.27
CA ALA A 589 8.23 -17.43 -32.46
C ALA A 589 8.96 -18.79 -32.47
N VAL A 590 9.54 -19.18 -33.60
CA VAL A 590 10.37 -20.39 -33.71
C VAL A 590 11.59 -20.29 -32.80
N MET A 591 12.32 -19.17 -32.82
CA MET A 591 13.50 -18.96 -31.98
C MET A 591 13.13 -19.03 -30.49
N GLN A 592 12.10 -18.31 -30.06
CA GLN A 592 11.66 -18.33 -28.65
C GLN A 592 11.20 -19.73 -28.22
N THR A 593 10.47 -20.45 -29.09
CA THR A 593 10.08 -21.84 -28.81
C THR A 593 11.29 -22.74 -28.62
N LYS A 594 12.31 -22.60 -29.48
CA LYS A 594 13.57 -23.35 -29.35
C LYS A 594 14.30 -23.02 -28.04
N ALA A 595 14.32 -21.76 -27.63
CA ALA A 595 14.92 -21.35 -26.36
C ALA A 595 14.20 -21.99 -25.16
N ILE A 596 12.86 -21.90 -25.12
CA ILE A 596 12.03 -22.40 -24.01
C ILE A 596 12.12 -23.93 -23.92
N ILE A 597 11.87 -24.63 -25.01
CA ILE A 597 11.85 -26.10 -25.05
C ILE A 597 13.26 -26.66 -24.91
N GLY A 598 14.27 -26.00 -25.50
CA GLY A 598 15.67 -26.38 -25.35
C GLY A 598 16.14 -26.31 -23.89
N ALA A 599 15.79 -25.23 -23.18
CA ALA A 599 16.09 -25.09 -21.75
C ALA A 599 15.44 -26.20 -20.92
N ALA A 600 14.17 -26.51 -21.18
CA ALA A 600 13.45 -27.58 -20.49
C ALA A 600 14.04 -28.98 -20.76
N ILE A 601 14.42 -29.26 -22.02
CA ILE A 601 15.08 -30.51 -22.41
C ILE A 601 16.43 -30.65 -21.70
N GLU A 602 17.24 -29.58 -21.65
CA GLU A 602 18.54 -29.61 -20.97
C GLU A 602 18.39 -29.89 -19.47
N LEU A 603 17.47 -29.21 -18.79
CA LEU A 603 17.19 -29.50 -17.37
C LEU A 603 16.75 -30.95 -17.16
N LYS A 604 15.94 -31.50 -18.07
CA LYS A 604 15.52 -32.89 -17.99
C LYS A 604 16.67 -33.87 -18.21
N LYS A 605 17.58 -33.60 -19.15
CA LYS A 605 18.71 -34.49 -19.48
C LYS A 605 19.86 -34.40 -18.49
N GLU A 606 20.22 -33.18 -18.11
CA GLU A 606 21.43 -32.89 -17.32
C GLU A 606 21.16 -33.02 -15.82
N GLU A 607 19.97 -32.61 -15.37
CA GLU A 607 19.65 -32.49 -13.94
C GLU A 607 18.47 -33.39 -13.51
N ASN A 608 17.79 -34.05 -14.46
CA ASN A 608 16.57 -34.83 -14.24
C ASN A 608 15.48 -34.04 -13.48
N VAL A 609 15.37 -32.74 -13.79
CA VAL A 609 14.35 -31.86 -13.21
C VAL A 609 13.11 -31.86 -14.10
N ASP A 610 11.96 -32.15 -13.51
CA ASP A 610 10.67 -32.02 -14.18
C ASP A 610 10.20 -30.56 -14.13
N VAL A 611 10.00 -29.99 -15.33
CA VAL A 611 9.58 -28.61 -15.53
C VAL A 611 8.32 -28.57 -16.39
N ILE A 612 7.51 -27.53 -16.20
CA ILE A 612 6.21 -27.38 -16.87
C ILE A 612 6.18 -26.01 -17.59
N PRO A 613 6.80 -25.91 -18.79
CA PRO A 613 6.74 -24.69 -19.58
C PRO A 613 5.34 -24.50 -20.20
N GLU A 614 4.78 -23.32 -19.98
CA GLU A 614 3.53 -22.85 -20.60
C GLU A 614 3.87 -21.71 -21.57
N ILE A 615 3.61 -21.89 -22.88
CA ILE A 615 3.91 -20.89 -23.92
C ILE A 615 2.66 -20.07 -24.19
N MET A 616 2.72 -18.75 -23.96
CA MET A 616 1.58 -17.84 -24.08
C MET A 616 1.75 -16.86 -25.25
N ILE A 617 0.75 -16.84 -26.13
CA ILE A 617 0.70 -15.90 -27.27
C ILE A 617 -0.08 -14.63 -26.87
N PRO A 618 0.55 -13.44 -26.94
CA PRO A 618 -0.09 -12.16 -26.61
C PRO A 618 -0.96 -11.60 -27.75
N LEU A 619 -1.86 -10.68 -27.41
CA LEU A 619 -2.65 -9.81 -28.28
C LEU A 619 -3.56 -10.50 -29.31
N VAL A 620 -3.94 -11.76 -29.03
CA VAL A 620 -4.85 -12.52 -29.89
C VAL A 620 -6.24 -11.89 -29.85
N GLY A 621 -6.81 -11.62 -31.03
CA GLY A 621 -8.20 -11.16 -31.18
C GLY A 621 -9.10 -12.16 -31.91
N HIS A 622 -8.52 -13.13 -32.61
CA HIS A 622 -9.24 -14.09 -33.45
C HIS A 622 -8.63 -15.51 -33.35
N VAL A 623 -9.46 -16.56 -33.31
CA VAL A 623 -9.02 -17.96 -33.17
C VAL A 623 -7.98 -18.39 -34.22
N ASN A 624 -8.14 -17.95 -35.47
CA ASN A 624 -7.18 -18.21 -36.55
C ASN A 624 -5.76 -17.63 -36.32
N GLU A 625 -5.62 -16.51 -35.60
CA GLU A 625 -4.31 -15.96 -35.23
C GLU A 625 -3.60 -16.93 -34.30
N LEU A 626 -4.30 -17.37 -33.24
CA LEU A 626 -3.82 -18.38 -32.31
C LEU A 626 -3.52 -19.70 -33.02
N LYS A 627 -4.42 -20.19 -33.86
CA LYS A 627 -4.27 -21.47 -34.57
C LYS A 627 -3.05 -21.49 -35.48
N PHE A 628 -2.78 -20.39 -36.18
CA PHE A 628 -1.62 -20.25 -37.05
C PHE A 628 -0.32 -20.38 -36.25
N LEU A 629 -0.18 -19.61 -35.18
CA LEU A 629 1.03 -19.60 -34.35
C LEU A 629 1.18 -20.90 -33.55
N LYS A 630 0.09 -21.42 -32.97
CA LYS A 630 0.09 -22.70 -32.24
C LYS A 630 0.62 -23.82 -33.11
N LYS A 631 0.22 -23.90 -34.39
CA LYS A 631 0.73 -24.91 -35.32
C LYS A 631 2.25 -24.83 -35.49
N ILE A 632 2.80 -23.62 -35.61
CA ILE A 632 4.25 -23.41 -35.78
C ILE A 632 4.99 -23.81 -34.50
N ILE A 633 4.56 -23.29 -33.35
CA ILE A 633 5.16 -23.56 -32.03
C ILE A 633 5.12 -25.06 -31.74
N LYS A 634 3.95 -25.70 -31.91
CA LYS A 634 3.76 -27.12 -31.66
C LYS A 634 4.68 -27.99 -32.52
N ASN A 635 4.80 -27.69 -33.82
CA ASN A 635 5.66 -28.47 -34.70
C ASN A 635 7.13 -28.42 -34.24
N VAL A 636 7.63 -27.23 -33.89
CA VAL A 636 9.00 -27.04 -33.42
C VAL A 636 9.23 -27.73 -32.09
N ALA A 637 8.31 -27.55 -31.14
CA ALA A 637 8.42 -28.16 -29.81
C ALA A 637 8.37 -29.70 -29.87
N ASP A 638 7.41 -30.27 -30.61
CA ASP A 638 7.26 -31.72 -30.76
C ASP A 638 8.47 -32.35 -31.44
N GLU A 639 9.04 -31.70 -32.47
CA GLU A 639 10.27 -32.15 -33.14
C GLU A 639 11.45 -32.17 -32.18
N MET A 640 11.68 -31.09 -31.44
CA MET A 640 12.77 -31.01 -30.46
C MET A 640 12.64 -32.05 -29.34
N VAL A 641 11.44 -32.25 -28.79
CA VAL A 641 11.18 -33.23 -27.73
C VAL A 641 11.43 -34.65 -28.25
N LYS A 642 10.95 -34.95 -29.46
CA LYS A 642 11.16 -36.24 -30.11
C LYS A 642 12.64 -36.53 -30.37
N ASP A 643 13.36 -35.57 -30.96
CA ASP A 643 14.80 -35.71 -31.27
C ASP A 643 15.65 -35.83 -30.00
N ALA A 644 15.23 -35.15 -28.93
CA ALA A 644 15.88 -35.27 -27.64
C ALA A 644 15.62 -36.61 -26.95
N GLY A 645 14.53 -37.32 -27.28
CA GLY A 645 14.16 -38.59 -26.66
C GLY A 645 13.76 -38.46 -25.18
N VAL A 646 13.21 -37.31 -24.79
CA VAL A 646 12.74 -37.05 -23.41
C VAL A 646 11.22 -36.96 -23.34
N GLU A 647 10.64 -37.33 -22.21
CA GLU A 647 9.25 -37.00 -21.91
C GLU A 647 9.19 -35.59 -21.33
N LEU A 648 8.67 -34.64 -22.09
CA LEU A 648 8.45 -33.25 -21.67
C LEU A 648 7.02 -32.84 -21.99
N LYS A 649 6.29 -32.38 -20.98
CA LYS A 649 4.97 -31.78 -21.14
C LYS A 649 5.11 -30.27 -21.25
N TYR A 650 4.39 -29.68 -22.19
CA TYR A 650 4.28 -28.24 -22.36
C TYR A 650 2.85 -27.90 -22.80
N GLU A 651 2.40 -26.68 -22.53
CA GLU A 651 1.08 -26.22 -22.93
C GLU A 651 1.17 -24.95 -23.77
N ILE A 652 0.26 -24.77 -24.72
CA ILE A 652 0.14 -23.54 -25.52
C ILE A 652 -1.19 -22.86 -25.21
N GLY A 653 -1.11 -21.66 -24.64
CA GLY A 653 -2.25 -20.83 -24.28
C GLY A 653 -2.19 -19.45 -24.91
N THR A 654 -3.07 -18.57 -24.45
CA THR A 654 -3.16 -17.21 -24.99
C THR A 654 -3.54 -16.20 -23.92
N MET A 655 -3.12 -14.96 -24.13
CA MET A 655 -3.55 -13.84 -23.34
C MET A 655 -4.93 -13.35 -23.83
N ILE A 656 -5.89 -13.19 -22.91
CA ILE A 656 -7.18 -12.57 -23.17
C ILE A 656 -7.10 -11.11 -22.75
N GLU A 657 -6.68 -10.27 -23.68
CA GLU A 657 -6.43 -8.84 -23.45
C GLU A 657 -7.04 -7.92 -24.52
N VAL A 658 -7.60 -8.52 -25.57
CA VAL A 658 -8.41 -7.82 -26.58
C VAL A 658 -9.89 -8.07 -26.28
N PRO A 659 -10.77 -7.06 -26.23
CA PRO A 659 -12.20 -7.27 -25.95
C PRO A 659 -12.85 -8.32 -26.86
N ARG A 660 -12.45 -8.37 -28.14
CA ARG A 660 -12.90 -9.39 -29.09
C ARG A 660 -12.58 -10.81 -28.63
N ALA A 661 -11.42 -11.04 -28.02
CA ALA A 661 -11.03 -12.35 -27.54
C ALA A 661 -11.93 -12.85 -26.40
N ALA A 662 -12.31 -11.97 -25.47
CA ALA A 662 -13.28 -12.28 -24.42
C ALA A 662 -14.67 -12.58 -25.02
N LEU A 663 -15.10 -11.80 -26.01
CA LEU A 663 -16.39 -12.00 -26.70
C LEU A 663 -16.47 -13.33 -27.45
N THR A 664 -15.38 -13.81 -28.04
CA THR A 664 -15.30 -15.08 -28.79
C THR A 664 -14.49 -16.16 -28.07
N ALA A 665 -14.44 -16.11 -26.74
CA ALA A 665 -13.57 -16.96 -25.93
C ALA A 665 -13.85 -18.47 -26.09
N ASP A 666 -15.08 -18.85 -26.43
CA ASP A 666 -15.47 -20.23 -26.72
C ASP A 666 -14.78 -20.79 -27.97
N GLU A 667 -14.58 -19.97 -29.00
CA GLU A 667 -13.82 -20.36 -30.20
C GLU A 667 -12.33 -20.48 -29.88
N ILE A 668 -11.79 -19.50 -29.16
CA ILE A 668 -10.37 -19.46 -28.78
C ILE A 668 -10.01 -20.65 -27.87
N ALA A 669 -10.86 -21.00 -26.91
CA ALA A 669 -10.62 -22.10 -25.96
C ALA A 669 -10.56 -23.50 -26.60
N ARG A 670 -11.07 -23.66 -27.83
CA ARG A 670 -10.87 -24.92 -28.57
C ARG A 670 -9.40 -25.12 -28.91
N GLU A 671 -8.69 -24.04 -29.19
CA GLU A 671 -7.27 -24.04 -29.54
C GLU A 671 -6.36 -23.78 -28.34
N ALA A 672 -6.71 -22.88 -27.42
CA ALA A 672 -5.89 -22.58 -26.25
C ALA A 672 -6.02 -23.65 -25.14
N GLU A 673 -4.91 -23.97 -24.48
CA GLU A 673 -4.87 -24.90 -23.35
C GLU A 673 -5.07 -24.21 -21.99
N PHE A 674 -4.77 -22.91 -21.93
CA PHE A 674 -5.05 -22.02 -20.81
C PHE A 674 -5.32 -20.59 -21.31
N PHE A 675 -5.99 -19.79 -20.48
CA PHE A 675 -6.14 -18.35 -20.64
C PHE A 675 -5.43 -17.60 -19.53
N SER A 676 -4.79 -16.48 -19.88
CA SER A 676 -4.35 -15.48 -18.92
C SER A 676 -4.95 -14.13 -19.29
N PHE A 677 -5.73 -13.51 -18.41
CA PHE A 677 -6.25 -12.18 -18.67
C PHE A 677 -5.13 -11.14 -18.51
N GLY A 678 -4.81 -10.44 -19.61
CA GLY A 678 -3.97 -9.24 -19.60
C GLY A 678 -4.83 -8.03 -19.30
N THR A 679 -5.21 -7.87 -18.03
CA THR A 679 -6.22 -6.87 -17.65
C THR A 679 -5.77 -5.43 -17.85
N ASN A 680 -4.47 -5.16 -17.90
CA ASN A 680 -3.96 -3.83 -18.20
C ASN A 680 -4.40 -3.38 -19.61
N ASP A 681 -4.06 -4.15 -20.64
CA ASP A 681 -4.45 -3.89 -22.03
C ASP A 681 -5.96 -4.03 -22.24
N LEU A 682 -6.61 -4.98 -21.56
CA LEU A 682 -8.06 -5.12 -21.61
C LEU A 682 -8.77 -3.87 -21.08
N THR A 683 -8.30 -3.30 -19.95
CA THR A 683 -8.80 -2.03 -19.42
C THR A 683 -8.57 -0.91 -20.42
N GLN A 684 -7.36 -0.80 -21.01
CA GLN A 684 -7.07 0.24 -22.00
C GLN A 684 -8.04 0.20 -23.18
N MET A 685 -8.28 -0.99 -23.75
CA MET A 685 -9.16 -1.14 -24.91
C MET A 685 -10.65 -1.00 -24.55
N THR A 686 -11.05 -1.35 -23.32
CA THR A 686 -12.45 -1.25 -22.88
C THR A 686 -12.83 0.19 -22.54
N PHE A 687 -11.96 0.92 -21.83
CA PHE A 687 -12.18 2.34 -21.50
C PHE A 687 -11.79 3.29 -22.64
N ALA A 688 -11.04 2.80 -23.63
CA ALA A 688 -10.31 3.63 -24.60
C ALA A 688 -9.34 4.61 -23.91
N PHE A 689 -8.67 4.16 -22.84
CA PHE A 689 -7.69 4.94 -22.09
C PHE A 689 -6.27 4.48 -22.43
N SER A 690 -5.43 5.39 -22.93
CA SER A 690 -3.99 5.17 -23.02
C SER A 690 -3.36 5.27 -21.63
N ARG A 691 -2.63 4.25 -21.18
CA ARG A 691 -1.96 4.25 -19.86
C ARG A 691 -0.91 5.34 -19.72
N ASP A 692 -0.34 5.78 -20.84
CA ASP A 692 0.69 6.81 -20.88
C ASP A 692 0.07 8.23 -20.85
N ASP A 693 -1.18 8.37 -21.30
CA ASP A 693 -1.87 9.66 -21.38
C ASP A 693 -2.91 9.90 -20.28
N VAL A 694 -3.39 8.84 -19.62
CA VAL A 694 -4.51 8.90 -18.66
C VAL A 694 -4.25 9.84 -17.48
N GLY A 695 -2.97 10.05 -17.12
CA GLY A 695 -2.57 10.97 -16.06
C GLY A 695 -3.02 12.43 -16.29
N LYS A 696 -3.29 12.83 -17.55
CA LYS A 696 -3.72 14.19 -17.90
C LYS A 696 -5.13 14.55 -17.42
N PHE A 697 -5.99 13.56 -17.18
CA PHE A 697 -7.40 13.79 -16.85
C PHE A 697 -7.92 12.92 -15.69
N LEU A 698 -7.32 11.76 -15.42
CA LEU A 698 -7.81 10.84 -14.39
C LEU A 698 -7.92 11.47 -12.99
N PRO A 699 -6.98 12.31 -12.52
CA PRO A 699 -7.14 12.98 -11.22
C PRO A 699 -8.43 13.79 -11.12
N GLU A 700 -8.80 14.51 -12.18
CA GLU A 700 -10.04 15.31 -12.22
C GLU A 700 -11.28 14.40 -12.27
N TYR A 701 -11.21 13.24 -12.93
CA TYR A 701 -12.30 12.25 -12.90
C TYR A 701 -12.55 11.69 -11.50
N LEU A 702 -11.49 11.44 -10.72
CA LEU A 702 -11.59 10.97 -9.34
C LEU A 702 -12.10 12.08 -8.41
N GLU A 703 -11.60 13.31 -8.57
CA GLU A 703 -12.04 14.47 -7.79
C GLU A 703 -13.54 14.76 -8.02
N LYS A 704 -13.99 14.68 -9.27
CA LYS A 704 -15.40 14.85 -9.66
C LYS A 704 -16.27 13.61 -9.41
N GLN A 705 -15.70 12.54 -8.84
CA GLN A 705 -16.39 11.27 -8.59
C GLN A 705 -17.05 10.66 -9.84
N ILE A 706 -16.51 10.93 -11.03
CA ILE A 706 -16.94 10.27 -12.27
C ILE A 706 -16.49 8.80 -12.24
N LEU A 707 -15.29 8.56 -11.71
CA LEU A 707 -14.81 7.22 -11.36
C LEU A 707 -14.52 7.18 -9.86
N GLU A 708 -14.86 6.06 -9.22
CA GLU A 708 -14.56 5.88 -7.80
C GLU A 708 -13.08 5.56 -7.56
N HIS A 709 -12.47 4.84 -8.50
CA HIS A 709 -11.11 4.32 -8.39
C HIS A 709 -10.39 4.41 -9.74
N ASP A 710 -9.05 4.41 -9.67
CA ASP A 710 -8.19 4.25 -10.85
C ASP A 710 -8.38 2.84 -11.44
N PRO A 711 -8.92 2.71 -12.67
CA PRO A 711 -9.26 1.42 -13.27
C PRO A 711 -8.03 0.60 -13.69
N PHE A 712 -6.81 1.15 -13.58
CA PHE A 712 -5.55 0.43 -13.77
C PHE A 712 -4.93 -0.08 -12.47
N LYS A 713 -5.50 0.30 -11.31
CA LYS A 713 -5.09 -0.21 -9.99
C LYS A 713 -6.08 -1.24 -9.46
N SER A 714 -7.36 -0.90 -9.49
CA SER A 714 -8.46 -1.78 -9.10
C SER A 714 -9.31 -2.06 -10.32
N LEU A 715 -9.63 -3.32 -10.55
CA LEU A 715 -10.43 -3.77 -11.67
C LEU A 715 -11.78 -3.04 -11.67
N ASP A 716 -12.16 -2.49 -12.82
CA ASP A 716 -13.53 -2.07 -13.09
C ASP A 716 -14.44 -3.31 -13.18
N TYR A 717 -15.34 -3.49 -12.22
CA TYR A 717 -16.18 -4.67 -12.13
C TYR A 717 -17.24 -4.73 -13.23
N ASP A 718 -17.83 -3.58 -13.57
CA ASP A 718 -19.03 -3.53 -14.42
C ASP A 718 -18.67 -3.61 -15.90
N GLY A 719 -17.59 -2.96 -16.34
CA GLY A 719 -17.12 -3.02 -17.72
C GLY A 719 -16.11 -4.14 -17.93
N VAL A 720 -14.87 -3.96 -17.48
CA VAL A 720 -13.77 -4.90 -17.71
C VAL A 720 -14.04 -6.25 -17.06
N GLY A 721 -14.59 -6.25 -15.84
CA GLY A 721 -15.00 -7.45 -15.10
C GLY A 721 -16.05 -8.26 -15.85
N SER A 722 -17.01 -7.62 -16.52
CA SER A 722 -17.99 -8.31 -17.37
C SER A 722 -17.33 -9.09 -18.51
N LEU A 723 -16.29 -8.52 -19.15
CA LEU A 723 -15.51 -9.22 -20.17
C LEU A 723 -14.73 -10.40 -19.58
N VAL A 724 -14.11 -10.21 -18.40
CA VAL A 724 -13.38 -11.29 -17.70
C VAL A 724 -14.32 -12.45 -17.37
N LYS A 725 -15.48 -12.16 -16.79
CA LYS A 725 -16.49 -13.17 -16.45
C LYS A 725 -17.00 -13.90 -17.69
N MET A 726 -17.37 -13.16 -18.73
CA MET A 726 -17.85 -13.74 -19.99
C MET A 726 -16.79 -14.62 -20.65
N GLY A 727 -15.54 -14.14 -20.73
CA GLY A 727 -14.44 -14.90 -21.32
C GLY A 727 -14.14 -16.19 -20.56
N THR A 728 -14.19 -16.14 -19.22
CA THR A 728 -14.02 -17.31 -18.34
C THR A 728 -15.11 -18.33 -18.55
N GLU A 729 -16.38 -17.91 -18.51
CA GLU A 729 -17.54 -18.79 -18.68
C GLU A 729 -17.55 -19.45 -20.07
N LYS A 730 -17.41 -18.66 -21.14
CA LYS A 730 -17.35 -19.17 -22.52
C LYS A 730 -16.19 -20.13 -22.74
N GLY A 731 -15.00 -19.77 -22.24
CA GLY A 731 -13.80 -20.60 -22.37
C GLY A 731 -13.96 -21.95 -21.66
N LYS A 732 -14.36 -21.95 -20.39
CA LYS A 732 -14.55 -23.18 -19.60
C LYS A 732 -15.70 -24.04 -20.13
N ASN A 733 -16.74 -23.44 -20.70
CA ASN A 733 -17.82 -24.18 -21.35
C ASN A 733 -17.35 -24.89 -22.63
N ALA A 734 -16.47 -24.25 -23.42
CA ALA A 734 -15.92 -24.85 -24.63
C ALA A 734 -14.83 -25.90 -24.35
N ARG A 735 -14.05 -25.72 -23.29
CA ARG A 735 -13.03 -26.66 -22.81
C ARG A 735 -13.16 -26.86 -21.30
N PRO A 736 -13.91 -27.88 -20.84
CA PRO A 736 -13.94 -28.25 -19.43
C PRO A 736 -12.53 -28.56 -18.92
N GLY A 737 -12.10 -27.89 -17.86
CA GLY A 737 -10.73 -27.98 -17.33
C GLY A 737 -9.74 -26.96 -17.91
N LEU A 738 -10.20 -26.01 -18.75
CA LEU A 738 -9.39 -24.86 -19.15
C LEU A 738 -8.95 -24.09 -17.90
N MET A 739 -7.63 -23.97 -17.72
CA MET A 739 -7.03 -23.13 -16.69
C MET A 739 -7.19 -21.66 -17.10
N VAL A 740 -7.76 -20.84 -16.22
CA VAL A 740 -7.98 -19.42 -16.47
C VAL A 740 -7.37 -18.61 -15.32
N GLY A 741 -6.38 -17.79 -15.63
CA GLY A 741 -5.79 -16.86 -14.67
C GLY A 741 -5.82 -15.42 -15.13
N VAL A 742 -5.19 -14.56 -14.34
CA VAL A 742 -5.00 -13.15 -14.63
C VAL A 742 -3.58 -12.75 -14.27
N CYS A 743 -2.97 -11.92 -15.10
CA CYS A 743 -1.68 -11.30 -14.84
C CYS A 743 -1.79 -9.77 -14.98
N GLY A 744 -0.85 -9.07 -14.37
CA GLY A 744 -0.83 -7.60 -14.32
C GLY A 744 -1.00 -7.06 -12.91
N GLU A 745 -1.31 -5.76 -12.82
CA GLU A 745 -1.39 -5.03 -11.55
C GLU A 745 -2.58 -5.50 -10.70
N HIS A 746 -3.74 -5.71 -11.34
CA HIS A 746 -4.96 -6.19 -10.69
C HIS A 746 -4.80 -7.56 -10.03
N GLY A 747 -3.85 -8.39 -10.49
CA GLY A 747 -3.57 -9.70 -9.89
C GLY A 747 -3.03 -9.61 -8.45
N GLY A 748 -2.57 -8.43 -8.02
CA GLY A 748 -2.10 -8.16 -6.66
C GLY A 748 -2.96 -7.18 -5.88
N ASP A 749 -4.10 -6.74 -6.42
CA ASP A 749 -5.04 -5.84 -5.76
C ASP A 749 -6.12 -6.64 -5.01
N PRO A 750 -6.29 -6.49 -3.68
CA PRO A 750 -7.23 -7.30 -2.91
C PRO A 750 -8.68 -7.28 -3.42
N ARG A 751 -9.18 -6.11 -3.86
CA ARG A 751 -10.55 -5.98 -4.39
C ARG A 751 -10.69 -6.71 -5.71
N SER A 752 -9.71 -6.58 -6.59
CA SER A 752 -9.68 -7.31 -7.86
C SER A 752 -9.59 -8.82 -7.65
N ILE A 753 -8.76 -9.29 -6.71
CA ILE A 753 -8.65 -10.71 -6.35
C ILE A 753 -9.99 -11.27 -5.86
N HIS A 754 -10.72 -10.51 -5.05
CA HIS A 754 -12.06 -10.89 -4.61
C HIS A 754 -13.01 -11.08 -5.81
N PHE A 755 -12.97 -10.18 -6.80
CA PHE A 755 -13.72 -10.35 -8.04
C PHE A 755 -13.30 -11.61 -8.80
N PHE A 756 -11.99 -11.81 -9.03
CA PHE A 756 -11.48 -12.97 -9.77
C PHE A 756 -11.82 -14.30 -9.12
N HIS A 757 -11.80 -14.35 -7.78
CA HIS A 757 -12.25 -15.51 -7.03
C HIS A 757 -13.71 -15.85 -7.37
N ASN A 758 -14.57 -14.83 -7.43
CA ASN A 758 -16.00 -14.96 -7.69
C ASN A 758 -16.34 -15.25 -9.14
N ALA A 759 -15.57 -14.70 -10.09
CA ALA A 759 -15.66 -14.97 -11.51
C ALA A 759 -15.18 -16.39 -11.89
N GLY A 760 -14.62 -17.15 -10.94
CA GLY A 760 -14.26 -18.55 -11.15
C GLY A 760 -12.91 -18.76 -11.84
N LEU A 761 -12.00 -17.77 -11.75
CA LEU A 761 -10.61 -17.95 -12.16
C LEU A 761 -9.93 -19.01 -11.28
N ASP A 762 -8.86 -19.61 -11.79
CA ASP A 762 -8.09 -20.66 -11.13
C ASP A 762 -6.85 -20.10 -10.42
N TYR A 763 -6.27 -19.01 -10.93
CA TYR A 763 -5.15 -18.34 -10.29
C TYR A 763 -5.11 -16.83 -10.54
N VAL A 764 -4.38 -16.12 -9.68
CA VAL A 764 -3.96 -14.74 -9.90
C VAL A 764 -2.43 -14.68 -9.96
N SER A 765 -1.88 -13.72 -10.72
CA SER A 765 -0.44 -13.55 -10.88
C SER A 765 -0.04 -12.09 -10.71
N CYS A 766 0.81 -11.82 -9.71
CA CYS A 766 1.21 -10.48 -9.29
C CYS A 766 2.74 -10.36 -9.18
N SER A 767 3.28 -9.15 -8.96
CA SER A 767 4.71 -8.99 -8.69
C SER A 767 5.14 -9.82 -7.45
N PRO A 768 6.43 -10.24 -7.35
CA PRO A 768 6.88 -11.12 -6.27
C PRO A 768 6.51 -10.63 -4.87
N TYR A 769 6.72 -9.35 -4.57
CA TYR A 769 6.43 -8.76 -3.26
C TYR A 769 4.93 -8.66 -2.93
N ARG A 770 4.06 -8.76 -3.93
CA ARG A 770 2.61 -8.80 -3.74
C ARG A 770 2.06 -10.22 -3.53
N VAL A 771 2.87 -11.26 -3.70
CA VAL A 771 2.45 -12.66 -3.52
C VAL A 771 1.86 -12.90 -2.12
N PRO A 772 2.46 -12.45 -1.00
CA PRO A 772 1.86 -12.66 0.32
C PRO A 772 0.52 -11.93 0.50
N VAL A 773 0.41 -10.72 -0.07
CA VAL A 773 -0.82 -9.93 -0.06
C VAL A 773 -1.91 -10.67 -0.86
N ALA A 774 -1.58 -11.19 -2.03
CA ALA A 774 -2.50 -11.92 -2.88
C ALA A 774 -2.95 -13.25 -2.25
N ARG A 775 -2.06 -13.96 -1.54
CA ARG A 775 -2.40 -15.16 -0.75
C ARG A 775 -3.43 -14.84 0.34
N LEU A 776 -3.22 -13.77 1.09
CA LEU A 776 -4.15 -13.34 2.14
C LEU A 776 -5.49 -12.89 1.54
N ALA A 777 -5.48 -12.06 0.50
CA ALA A 777 -6.69 -11.59 -0.18
C ALA A 777 -7.51 -12.74 -0.79
N ALA A 778 -6.84 -13.74 -1.37
CA ALA A 778 -7.49 -14.93 -1.90
C ALA A 778 -8.17 -15.77 -0.81
N ALA A 779 -7.60 -15.80 0.40
CA ALA A 779 -8.19 -16.45 1.56
C ALA A 779 -9.39 -15.66 2.11
N HIS A 780 -9.29 -14.32 2.19
CA HIS A 780 -10.42 -13.44 2.53
C HIS A 780 -11.60 -13.69 1.61
N ALA A 781 -11.36 -13.70 0.29
CA ALA A 781 -12.41 -13.95 -0.71
C ALA A 781 -13.06 -15.34 -0.59
N ALA A 782 -12.31 -16.35 -0.15
CA ALA A 782 -12.84 -17.68 0.08
C ALA A 782 -13.72 -17.76 1.35
N LEU A 783 -13.45 -16.91 2.36
CA LEU A 783 -14.19 -16.86 3.61
C LEU A 783 -15.46 -16.00 3.53
N GLU A 784 -15.43 -14.88 2.80
CA GLU A 784 -16.60 -14.00 2.64
C GLU A 784 -17.73 -14.62 1.79
N LYS A 785 -17.41 -15.66 1.02
CA LYS A 785 -18.40 -16.40 0.21
C LYS A 785 -19.19 -17.44 1.01
N ARG A 786 -18.91 -17.59 2.32
CA ARG A 786 -19.62 -18.46 3.26
C ARG A 786 -20.50 -17.64 4.18
#